data_AF-A0A4U1CBB6-F1
#
_entry.id   AF-A0A4U1CBB6-F1
#
_cell.length_a   1.000
_cell.length_b   1.000
_cell.length_c   1.000
_cell.angle_alpha   90.00
_cell.angle_beta   90.00
_cell.angle_gamma   90.00
#
_symmetry.space_group_name_H-M   'P 1'
#
loop_
_entity.id
_entity.type
_entity.pdbx_description
1 polymer ?
#
loop_
_entity_poly.entity_id
_entity_poly.type
_entity_poly.pdbx_seq_one_letter_code
_entity_poly.pdbx_strand_id
1 'polypeptide(L)'
;MLKTNRKYIYRILSVMAMLLSFSFFSSAQKKIIPPKPIFKGSDGKLAYTPDSLGNRIPDFSYSGYMAGEKPLPTASVKISVPIKEGDATLRIQSAINYVAKLSIGKDGLRGAVLLEKGIHQVSGILKIEQSGVVIRGEGFSTNGTTILASGLDRIGVIRISGKADKIEQGPIQITDKYVPVNAMKFTVANASTLKVGDRITIHRPSTKEWIETLKTFEFGGGESSLGWKPGTRDVLWDRKIISIAGNTITIDAPITTALDQKFGGATIAKYQWDGRISQSGVENLKLQSVYNTENIKDEYHRWNGISFENVQDAWARQIVFQHFAGSAVYIAETGKRITVEDCKSLNPISEIGGERRNTFYTVGQQTLFQRIYAEYGFHDFAVGFCAAGPNAFVQCESKLPYSFSGAIDSWSSGTLFDIVNVDGNALSFMNRGQDGQGAGWAAANSVFWQSTAARVDNYQPPTAQNWAFGTWAQFAGNGHWDMSNEQIQPRSLYYAQLKDRIGNEADQRNIVLPVETEASSSPQVDVATKLTKLAEQPALTLLEFIDKAPERNPITLDKNDAKTIDAIGLAKVEKPEFAAAMTIKNGWLIRGNSLVAGNRQDVQWWSGNTKSIGIKNSKAHITRFVPNREGKGLTDNLEVNTDLMKASSTKVLEHNYGLWYDRRRDDHERIRRMDGDVWAPFYELPFARSGKELAWDGLSKYDLTKYNLWYWDRLKQFADLVDQKGLVLIHQNYFQHNIIEAGAHYADFPWRTANNINGTGFPEPVPYAGDKRIFMAEQFYDVNDPARRKLHKAYIYKCLENFNDNNGVIQLISAEFTGPLHFVQFWIDTIKEWKKETGKHPIIGLSVTKDVQDAILADPSRADVVDLIDIRYWHYQADGKAYAPKGGQNLAPRQHARIMKNGKTSFEQVYRAVSEYRTQFPDKAVIYSADNYPSYGWAILLAGGSLSNVANNTLLNTAATMQPFLPNANKMQYGLQNAGKAYILYNASADAFTLDLTKYKGSFTTQILDLKNNSVLKEMKINAGSELKINKVGNGDEVIILNKI
;
A
#
# COMPACT_ATOMS: atom_id res chain seq x y z
N MET A 1 59.97 -77.86 -3.70
CA MET A 1 60.46 -77.61 -2.31
C MET A 1 59.25 -77.56 -1.38
N LEU A 2 59.37 -77.15 -0.11
CA LEU A 2 58.33 -77.29 0.95
C LEU A 2 56.95 -76.71 0.53
N LYS A 3 55.77 -77.32 0.81
CA LYS A 3 55.16 -77.87 2.07
C LYS A 3 54.79 -76.77 3.08
N THR A 4 53.65 -76.77 3.79
CA THR A 4 52.51 -77.74 3.94
C THR A 4 51.17 -77.03 3.55
N ASN A 5 49.90 -77.20 3.98
CA ASN A 5 48.91 -78.10 4.68
C ASN A 5 47.54 -77.38 4.40
N ARG A 6 46.27 -77.85 4.44
CA ARG A 6 45.45 -79.10 4.50
C ARG A 6 44.03 -78.67 3.97
N LYS A 7 43.13 -79.47 3.36
CA LYS A 7 42.45 -80.75 3.71
C LYS A 7 41.53 -80.63 4.96
N TYR A 8 40.26 -81.04 5.00
CA TYR A 8 39.27 -81.68 4.07
C TYR A 8 37.87 -81.03 4.36
N ILE A 9 36.82 -80.98 3.52
CA ILE A 9 36.08 -81.96 2.68
C ILE A 9 34.97 -82.78 3.42
N TYR A 10 33.69 -82.49 3.04
CA TYR A 10 32.43 -83.27 3.17
C TYR A 10 31.92 -83.78 4.54
N ARG A 11 30.71 -83.31 4.96
CA ARG A 11 29.48 -84.12 5.17
C ARG A 11 28.27 -83.28 5.65
N ILE A 12 27.11 -83.94 5.74
CA ILE A 12 25.79 -83.50 6.27
C ILE A 12 24.82 -82.89 5.25
N LEU A 13 24.14 -83.79 4.52
CA LEU A 13 22.67 -83.74 4.42
C LEU A 13 22.06 -84.29 5.73
N SER A 14 20.74 -84.25 5.87
CA SER A 14 19.94 -84.92 6.93
C SER A 14 19.77 -84.19 8.28
N VAL A 15 19.56 -82.87 8.25
CA VAL A 15 18.89 -82.14 9.35
C VAL A 15 17.73 -81.26 8.80
N MET A 16 17.05 -81.73 7.75
CA MET A 16 16.03 -80.97 7.00
C MET A 16 14.68 -81.72 6.93
N ALA A 17 14.25 -82.29 8.05
CA ALA A 17 13.01 -83.08 8.13
C ALA A 17 12.28 -83.05 9.49
N MET A 18 12.79 -82.33 10.52
CA MET A 18 12.32 -82.52 11.90
C MET A 18 12.15 -81.23 12.73
N LEU A 19 11.81 -80.11 12.09
CA LEU A 19 11.31 -78.89 12.75
C LEU A 19 9.96 -78.43 12.17
N LEU A 20 9.15 -79.40 11.73
CA LEU A 20 7.83 -79.20 11.10
C LEU A 20 6.69 -79.11 12.15
N SER A 21 6.90 -78.35 13.24
CA SER A 21 5.94 -78.28 14.35
C SER A 21 6.01 -77.02 15.24
N PHE A 22 6.42 -75.87 14.68
CA PHE A 22 6.12 -74.56 15.28
C PHE A 22 5.34 -73.67 14.29
N SER A 23 4.04 -73.94 14.19
CA SER A 23 3.08 -73.11 13.46
C SER A 23 2.85 -71.78 14.18
N PHE A 24 3.80 -70.85 14.07
CA PHE A 24 3.54 -69.45 14.36
C PHE A 24 2.44 -68.97 13.40
N PHE A 25 1.22 -68.84 13.92
CA PHE A 25 0.18 -68.01 13.31
C PHE A 25 0.65 -66.55 13.34
N SER A 26 1.49 -66.20 12.36
CA SER A 26 1.74 -64.82 12.00
C SER A 26 0.45 -64.27 11.41
N SER A 27 -0.44 -63.84 12.31
CA SER A 27 -1.61 -63.07 11.95
C SER A 27 -1.09 -61.80 11.28
N ALA A 28 -1.15 -61.78 9.95
CA ALA A 28 -0.79 -60.62 9.17
C ALA A 28 -1.74 -59.50 9.61
N GLN A 29 -1.26 -58.63 10.52
CA GLN A 29 -2.03 -57.49 11.00
C GLN A 29 -2.52 -56.75 9.77
N LYS A 30 -3.84 -56.78 9.54
CA LYS A 30 -4.47 -56.03 8.46
C LYS A 30 -4.00 -54.60 8.61
N LYS A 31 -3.13 -54.15 7.70
CA LYS A 31 -2.52 -52.82 7.72
C LYS A 31 -3.69 -51.84 7.78
N ILE A 32 -3.89 -51.23 8.95
CA ILE A 32 -5.09 -50.46 9.23
C ILE A 32 -5.05 -49.25 8.30
N ILE A 33 -5.84 -49.33 7.23
CA ILE A 33 -5.96 -48.25 6.27
C ILE A 33 -6.62 -47.10 7.03
N PRO A 34 -5.96 -45.95 7.22
CA PRO A 34 -6.58 -44.83 7.89
C PRO A 34 -7.82 -44.42 7.09
N PRO A 35 -8.96 -44.13 7.75
CA PRO A 35 -10.19 -43.79 7.06
C PRO A 35 -10.00 -42.55 6.19
N LYS A 36 -10.55 -42.56 4.97
CA LYS A 36 -10.42 -41.41 4.05
C LYS A 36 -11.06 -40.17 4.70
N PRO A 37 -10.39 -38.99 4.64
CA PRO A 37 -10.90 -37.76 5.27
C PRO A 37 -12.19 -37.26 4.59
N ILE A 38 -12.37 -37.61 3.31
CA ILE A 38 -13.60 -37.43 2.53
C ILE A 38 -13.84 -38.67 1.67
N PHE A 39 -15.10 -39.09 1.54
CA PHE A 39 -15.52 -40.24 0.74
C PHE A 39 -16.99 -40.10 0.33
N LYS A 40 -17.46 -40.96 -0.58
CA LYS A 40 -18.88 -41.01 -0.96
C LYS A 40 -19.68 -41.85 0.06
N GLY A 41 -20.72 -41.26 0.64
CA GLY A 41 -21.66 -41.92 1.55
C GLY A 41 -22.56 -42.93 0.85
N SER A 42 -23.23 -43.79 1.63
CA SER A 42 -24.20 -44.76 1.14
C SER A 42 -25.50 -44.13 0.59
N ASP A 43 -25.78 -42.89 0.98
CA ASP A 43 -26.82 -42.01 0.41
C ASP A 43 -26.37 -41.30 -0.89
N GLY A 44 -25.10 -41.49 -1.29
CA GLY A 44 -24.49 -40.89 -2.46
C GLY A 44 -23.87 -39.51 -2.26
N LYS A 45 -23.98 -38.92 -1.06
CA LYS A 45 -23.44 -37.59 -0.69
C LYS A 45 -21.94 -37.64 -0.34
N LEU A 46 -21.35 -36.49 -0.03
CA LEU A 46 -20.02 -36.41 0.60
C LEU A 46 -20.12 -36.70 2.10
N ALA A 47 -19.40 -37.75 2.52
CA ALA A 47 -19.17 -38.10 3.91
C ALA A 47 -17.73 -37.74 4.31
N TYR A 48 -17.52 -37.43 5.59
CA TYR A 48 -16.26 -36.91 6.11
C TYR A 48 -15.83 -37.71 7.34
N THR A 49 -14.56 -38.10 7.40
CA THR A 49 -13.97 -38.60 8.65
C THR A 49 -13.21 -37.46 9.32
N PRO A 50 -13.64 -36.99 10.51
CA PRO A 50 -12.88 -36.01 11.27
C PRO A 50 -11.62 -36.65 11.88
N ASP A 51 -10.64 -35.81 12.23
CA ASP A 51 -9.49 -36.22 13.05
C ASP A 51 -9.88 -36.43 14.52
N SER A 52 -8.89 -36.77 15.36
CA SER A 52 -9.07 -37.00 16.80
C SER A 52 -9.47 -35.77 17.61
N LEU A 53 -9.47 -34.56 17.02
CA LEU A 53 -9.92 -33.31 17.62
C LEU A 53 -11.22 -32.78 16.98
N GLY A 54 -11.78 -33.51 16.01
CA GLY A 54 -13.02 -33.15 15.31
C GLY A 54 -12.82 -32.34 14.02
N ASN A 55 -11.58 -32.06 13.61
CA ASN A 55 -11.29 -31.28 12.40
C ASN A 55 -11.63 -32.07 11.14
N ARG A 56 -12.21 -31.41 10.14
CA ARG A 56 -12.43 -31.98 8.80
C ARG A 56 -12.16 -30.96 7.70
N ILE A 57 -12.12 -31.43 6.46
CA ILE A 57 -12.04 -30.59 5.26
C ILE A 57 -13.16 -29.52 5.28
N PRO A 58 -12.86 -28.24 5.01
CA PRO A 58 -13.87 -27.18 4.95
C PRO A 58 -14.96 -27.42 3.89
N ASP A 59 -16.15 -26.90 4.16
CA ASP A 59 -17.22 -26.73 3.18
C ASP A 59 -16.96 -25.45 2.39
N PHE A 60 -16.39 -25.61 1.20
CA PHE A 60 -16.04 -24.50 0.32
C PHE A 60 -17.26 -23.93 -0.43
N SER A 61 -18.40 -24.63 -0.41
CA SER A 61 -19.62 -24.20 -1.12
C SER A 61 -20.24 -22.92 -0.57
N TYR A 62 -19.82 -22.46 0.61
CA TYR A 62 -20.14 -21.14 1.17
C TYR A 62 -19.37 -19.98 0.50
N SER A 63 -18.51 -20.26 -0.48
CA SER A 63 -17.81 -19.25 -1.29
C SER A 63 -18.69 -18.71 -2.42
N GLY A 64 -18.47 -17.45 -2.78
CA GLY A 64 -19.17 -16.75 -3.86
C GLY A 64 -20.28 -15.82 -3.40
N TYR A 65 -20.83 -15.06 -4.35
CA TYR A 65 -22.01 -14.21 -4.19
C TYR A 65 -23.12 -14.92 -3.40
N MET A 66 -23.66 -14.28 -2.38
CA MET A 66 -24.70 -14.84 -1.49
C MET A 66 -24.34 -16.25 -0.96
N ALA A 67 -23.05 -16.52 -0.74
CA ALA A 67 -22.51 -17.83 -0.36
C ALA A 67 -22.95 -18.96 -1.29
N GLY A 68 -23.02 -18.72 -2.60
CA GLY A 68 -23.44 -19.71 -3.61
C GLY A 68 -24.94 -20.03 -3.61
N GLU A 69 -25.73 -19.54 -2.64
CA GLU A 69 -27.15 -19.89 -2.45
C GLU A 69 -28.07 -19.34 -3.53
N LYS A 70 -27.64 -18.31 -4.27
CA LYS A 70 -28.37 -17.71 -5.39
C LYS A 70 -27.46 -17.48 -6.60
N PRO A 71 -27.98 -17.58 -7.84
CA PRO A 71 -27.25 -17.19 -9.04
C PRO A 71 -26.98 -15.67 -9.05
N LEU A 72 -26.02 -15.23 -9.87
CA LEU A 72 -25.76 -13.80 -10.07
C LEU A 72 -26.97 -13.12 -10.72
N PRO A 73 -27.52 -12.04 -10.13
CA PRO A 73 -28.73 -11.40 -10.62
C PRO A 73 -28.44 -10.57 -11.88
N THR A 74 -29.47 -10.17 -12.61
CA THR A 74 -29.32 -9.35 -13.82
C THR A 74 -30.13 -8.07 -13.67
N ALA A 75 -29.46 -6.99 -13.29
CA ALA A 75 -30.09 -5.68 -13.10
C ALA A 75 -30.71 -5.14 -14.39
N SER A 76 -31.88 -4.51 -14.32
CA SER A 76 -32.44 -3.77 -15.45
C SER A 76 -31.57 -2.56 -15.79
N VAL A 77 -31.40 -2.24 -17.06
CA VAL A 77 -30.77 -0.99 -17.50
C VAL A 77 -31.61 0.21 -17.01
N LYS A 78 -30.96 1.26 -16.51
CA LYS A 78 -31.62 2.51 -16.07
C LYS A 78 -31.09 3.75 -16.76
N ILE A 79 -29.90 3.67 -17.34
CA ILE A 79 -29.28 4.73 -18.13
C ILE A 79 -28.30 4.08 -19.14
N SER A 80 -28.20 4.64 -20.35
CA SER A 80 -27.13 4.27 -21.28
C SER A 80 -26.11 5.39 -21.48
N VAL A 81 -24.88 5.01 -21.80
CA VAL A 81 -23.76 5.91 -22.08
C VAL A 81 -23.32 5.70 -23.53
N PRO A 82 -23.85 6.48 -24.48
CA PRO A 82 -23.33 6.50 -25.84
C PRO A 82 -21.91 7.11 -25.86
N ILE A 83 -21.07 6.57 -26.75
CA ILE A 83 -19.69 7.03 -26.96
C ILE A 83 -19.66 8.50 -27.39
N LYS A 84 -18.62 9.19 -26.94
CA LYS A 84 -18.17 10.51 -27.40
C LYS A 84 -16.65 10.50 -27.50
N GLU A 85 -16.11 11.46 -28.23
CA GLU A 85 -14.69 11.76 -28.27
C GLU A 85 -14.22 12.34 -26.91
N GLY A 86 -12.95 12.10 -26.56
CA GLY A 86 -12.34 12.55 -25.30
C GLY A 86 -12.54 11.59 -24.12
N ASP A 87 -12.25 12.08 -22.91
CA ASP A 87 -12.29 11.30 -21.68
C ASP A 87 -13.73 11.07 -21.17
N ALA A 88 -14.15 9.81 -21.13
CA ALA A 88 -15.44 9.38 -20.65
C ALA A 88 -15.53 9.26 -19.11
N THR A 89 -14.45 9.50 -18.35
CA THR A 89 -14.44 9.39 -16.87
C THR A 89 -15.62 10.12 -16.22
N LEU A 90 -15.75 11.43 -16.44
CA LEU A 90 -16.84 12.23 -15.88
C LEU A 90 -18.22 11.75 -16.38
N ARG A 91 -18.30 11.31 -17.63
CA ARG A 91 -19.51 10.88 -18.31
C ARG A 91 -20.06 9.58 -17.70
N ILE A 92 -19.21 8.59 -17.51
CA ILE A 92 -19.55 7.31 -16.88
C ILE A 92 -19.81 7.51 -15.39
N GLN A 93 -18.98 8.29 -14.67
CA GLN A 93 -19.22 8.58 -13.26
C GLN A 93 -20.53 9.33 -13.03
N SER A 94 -20.93 10.24 -13.94
CA SER A 94 -22.25 10.90 -13.88
C SER A 94 -23.40 9.90 -13.99
N ALA A 95 -23.26 8.87 -14.85
CA ALA A 95 -24.25 7.82 -14.99
C ALA A 95 -24.30 6.88 -13.76
N ILE A 96 -23.15 6.53 -13.18
CA ILE A 96 -23.08 5.79 -11.91
C ILE A 96 -23.75 6.60 -10.78
N ASN A 97 -23.42 7.88 -10.67
CA ASN A 97 -23.98 8.81 -9.67
C ASN A 97 -25.48 9.06 -9.86
N TYR A 98 -26.03 8.86 -11.07
CA TYR A 98 -27.46 8.87 -11.33
C TYR A 98 -28.12 7.57 -10.82
N VAL A 99 -27.61 6.40 -11.19
CA VAL A 99 -28.17 5.11 -10.75
C VAL A 99 -28.08 4.93 -9.24
N ALA A 100 -26.99 5.40 -8.61
CA ALA A 100 -26.82 5.41 -7.15
C ALA A 100 -27.91 6.21 -6.39
N LYS A 101 -28.58 7.17 -7.05
CA LYS A 101 -29.67 7.98 -6.47
C LYS A 101 -31.07 7.36 -6.65
N LEU A 102 -31.22 6.38 -7.55
CA LEU A 102 -32.50 5.69 -7.75
C LEU A 102 -32.87 4.84 -6.54
N SER A 103 -34.16 4.67 -6.27
CA SER A 103 -34.65 3.81 -5.19
C SER A 103 -34.16 2.36 -5.36
N ILE A 104 -33.79 1.73 -4.24
CA ILE A 104 -33.34 0.33 -4.22
C ILE A 104 -34.55 -0.63 -4.35
N GLY A 105 -34.40 -1.64 -5.19
CA GLY A 105 -35.40 -2.70 -5.43
C GLY A 105 -35.46 -3.74 -4.31
N LYS A 106 -36.46 -4.63 -4.39
CA LYS A 106 -36.65 -5.75 -3.43
C LYS A 106 -35.55 -6.81 -3.50
N ASP A 107 -34.84 -6.86 -4.63
CA ASP A 107 -33.65 -7.62 -4.92
C ASP A 107 -32.35 -6.97 -4.39
N GLY A 108 -32.42 -5.72 -3.93
CA GLY A 108 -31.26 -4.91 -3.55
C GLY A 108 -30.63 -4.13 -4.71
N LEU A 109 -31.22 -4.14 -5.90
CA LEU A 109 -30.68 -3.48 -7.09
C LEU A 109 -31.35 -2.12 -7.35
N ARG A 110 -30.55 -1.14 -7.75
CA ARG A 110 -31.02 0.15 -8.31
C ARG A 110 -31.06 0.06 -9.84
N GLY A 111 -30.05 -0.56 -10.44
CA GLY A 111 -30.00 -0.83 -11.87
C GLY A 111 -28.59 -0.94 -12.47
N ALA A 112 -28.55 -1.13 -13.78
CA ALA A 112 -27.32 -1.09 -14.58
C ALA A 112 -27.14 0.25 -15.31
N VAL A 113 -25.90 0.74 -15.31
CA VAL A 113 -25.35 1.70 -16.27
C VAL A 113 -24.87 0.89 -17.47
N LEU A 114 -25.50 1.07 -18.65
CA LEU A 114 -25.11 0.38 -19.87
C LEU A 114 -24.15 1.24 -20.70
N LEU A 115 -22.91 0.79 -20.82
CA LEU A 115 -21.88 1.40 -21.66
C LEU A 115 -21.99 0.83 -23.08
N GLU A 116 -22.38 1.68 -24.04
CA GLU A 116 -22.67 1.23 -25.41
C GLU A 116 -21.40 0.82 -26.16
N LYS A 117 -21.52 -0.12 -27.11
CA LYS A 117 -20.39 -0.79 -27.78
C LYS A 117 -19.40 0.15 -28.45
N GLY A 118 -18.13 -0.25 -28.47
CA GLY A 118 -16.98 0.54 -28.92
C GLY A 118 -16.08 0.98 -27.74
N ILE A 119 -15.21 1.97 -27.98
CA ILE A 119 -14.15 2.36 -27.04
C ILE A 119 -14.55 3.62 -26.24
N HIS A 120 -14.53 3.51 -24.91
CA HIS A 120 -14.63 4.62 -23.96
C HIS A 120 -13.25 4.87 -23.35
N GLN A 121 -12.65 6.04 -23.57
CA GLN A 121 -11.37 6.39 -22.92
C GLN A 121 -11.61 6.79 -21.47
N VAL A 122 -10.78 6.34 -20.52
CA VAL A 122 -10.93 6.65 -19.08
C VAL A 122 -9.59 7.05 -18.44
N SER A 123 -9.42 8.35 -18.20
CA SER A 123 -8.23 8.90 -17.54
C SER A 123 -8.26 8.80 -16.01
N GLY A 124 -9.44 8.88 -15.38
CA GLY A 124 -9.60 8.82 -13.92
C GLY A 124 -10.04 7.46 -13.40
N ILE A 125 -10.67 7.42 -12.22
CA ILE A 125 -11.18 6.20 -11.58
C ILE A 125 -12.71 6.23 -11.58
N LEU A 126 -13.33 5.14 -11.98
CA LEU A 126 -14.77 4.92 -11.86
C LEU A 126 -15.07 4.30 -10.50
N LYS A 127 -15.97 4.89 -9.72
CA LYS A 127 -16.28 4.48 -8.35
C LYS A 127 -17.75 4.11 -8.19
N ILE A 128 -18.00 2.92 -7.65
CA ILE A 128 -19.30 2.52 -7.11
C ILE A 128 -19.19 2.54 -5.58
N GLU A 129 -19.82 3.55 -4.96
CA GLU A 129 -19.78 3.80 -3.51
C GLU A 129 -21.13 3.53 -2.82
N GLN A 130 -22.10 2.95 -3.54
CA GLN A 130 -23.45 2.64 -3.06
C GLN A 130 -23.92 1.27 -3.53
N SER A 131 -24.75 0.61 -2.72
CA SER A 131 -25.35 -0.69 -3.02
C SER A 131 -26.32 -0.64 -4.21
N GLY A 132 -26.37 -1.74 -4.97
CA GLY A 132 -27.36 -1.95 -6.02
C GLY A 132 -26.97 -1.46 -7.42
N VAL A 133 -25.71 -1.12 -7.66
CA VAL A 133 -25.28 -0.44 -8.90
C VAL A 133 -24.35 -1.33 -9.72
N VAL A 134 -24.67 -1.50 -11.00
CA VAL A 134 -23.94 -2.37 -11.93
C VAL A 134 -23.41 -1.55 -13.11
N ILE A 135 -22.16 -1.81 -13.53
CA ILE A 135 -21.61 -1.33 -14.82
C ILE A 135 -21.68 -2.50 -15.81
N ARG A 136 -22.43 -2.34 -16.91
CA ARG A 136 -22.62 -3.35 -17.96
C ARG A 136 -22.11 -2.83 -19.30
N GLY A 137 -21.44 -3.67 -20.09
CA GLY A 137 -21.18 -3.41 -21.51
C GLY A 137 -22.13 -4.17 -22.45
N GLU A 138 -22.02 -3.88 -23.74
CA GLU A 138 -22.71 -4.57 -24.84
C GLU A 138 -21.83 -5.70 -25.45
N GLY A 139 -20.86 -6.23 -24.69
CA GLY A 139 -20.01 -7.37 -25.07
C GLY A 139 -18.57 -7.23 -24.58
N PHE A 140 -17.90 -8.35 -24.24
CA PHE A 140 -16.46 -8.38 -23.92
C PHE A 140 -15.54 -8.78 -25.09
N SER A 141 -16.12 -9.15 -26.24
CA SER A 141 -15.38 -9.46 -27.46
C SER A 141 -14.92 -8.19 -28.20
N THR A 142 -14.16 -8.34 -29.28
CA THR A 142 -13.60 -7.23 -30.08
C THR A 142 -14.63 -6.25 -30.64
N ASN A 143 -15.89 -6.67 -30.82
CA ASN A 143 -16.99 -5.85 -31.31
C ASN A 143 -17.91 -5.29 -30.20
N GLY A 144 -17.58 -5.57 -28.94
CA GLY A 144 -18.34 -5.15 -27.76
C GLY A 144 -17.89 -3.81 -27.18
N THR A 145 -18.04 -3.62 -25.87
CA THR A 145 -17.64 -2.42 -25.15
C THR A 145 -16.23 -2.56 -24.57
N THR A 146 -15.34 -1.63 -24.87
CA THR A 146 -14.00 -1.53 -24.27
C THR A 146 -13.88 -0.24 -23.45
N ILE A 147 -13.48 -0.34 -22.19
CA ILE A 147 -12.91 0.77 -21.44
C ILE A 147 -11.40 0.76 -21.69
N LEU A 148 -10.91 1.79 -22.40
CA LEU A 148 -9.49 2.02 -22.62
C LEU A 148 -8.96 2.96 -21.54
N ALA A 149 -8.31 2.39 -20.53
CA ALA A 149 -7.83 3.13 -19.38
C ALA A 149 -6.46 3.78 -19.69
N SER A 150 -6.47 5.09 -19.81
CA SER A 150 -5.34 5.92 -20.27
C SER A 150 -4.60 6.67 -19.15
N GLY A 151 -5.19 6.69 -17.93
CA GLY A 151 -4.60 7.36 -16.77
C GLY A 151 -3.34 6.71 -16.21
N LEU A 152 -2.54 7.51 -15.51
CA LEU A 152 -1.30 7.09 -14.84
C LEU A 152 -1.52 6.49 -13.44
N ASP A 153 -2.70 6.67 -12.82
CA ASP A 153 -2.95 6.13 -11.48
C ASP A 153 -3.06 4.60 -11.51
N ARG A 154 -2.21 3.98 -10.70
CA ARG A 154 -2.04 2.53 -10.53
C ARG A 154 -3.16 1.90 -9.67
N ILE A 155 -3.98 2.70 -9.00
CA ILE A 155 -5.21 2.23 -8.33
C ILE A 155 -6.24 1.74 -9.39
N GLY A 156 -7.13 0.84 -9.00
CA GLY A 156 -8.08 0.15 -9.88
C GLY A 156 -8.93 1.09 -10.74
N VAL A 157 -9.07 0.77 -12.04
CA VAL A 157 -9.87 1.55 -13.01
C VAL A 157 -11.33 1.62 -12.59
N ILE A 158 -11.87 0.51 -12.07
CA ILE A 158 -13.18 0.46 -11.40
C ILE A 158 -12.96 0.04 -9.94
N ARG A 159 -13.44 0.87 -9.00
CA ARG A 159 -13.50 0.53 -7.58
C ARG A 159 -14.95 0.32 -7.15
N ILE A 160 -15.22 -0.82 -6.52
CA ILE A 160 -16.48 -1.08 -5.81
C ILE A 160 -16.12 -1.01 -4.33
N SER A 161 -16.28 0.18 -3.74
CA SER A 161 -15.74 0.53 -2.42
C SER A 161 -16.82 1.13 -1.51
N GLY A 162 -17.20 0.42 -0.46
CA GLY A 162 -17.95 1.00 0.65
C GLY A 162 -17.05 1.83 1.58
N LYS A 163 -17.62 2.32 2.69
CA LYS A 163 -16.87 3.05 3.73
C LYS A 163 -16.30 2.11 4.78
N ALA A 164 -15.17 2.50 5.36
CA ALA A 164 -14.52 1.79 6.47
C ALA A 164 -15.07 2.26 7.84
N ASP A 165 -16.40 2.29 8.01
CA ASP A 165 -17.10 2.78 9.21
C ASP A 165 -17.65 1.64 10.12
N LYS A 166 -16.98 0.48 10.13
CA LYS A 166 -17.31 -0.64 11.02
C LYS A 166 -17.11 -0.25 12.50
N ILE A 167 -18.17 -0.35 13.29
CA ILE A 167 -18.16 -0.15 14.75
C ILE A 167 -18.34 -1.52 15.42
N GLU A 168 -17.39 -1.91 16.26
CA GLU A 168 -17.42 -3.19 17.00
C GLU A 168 -17.70 -2.97 18.49
N GLN A 169 -18.47 -3.89 19.08
CA GLN A 169 -18.77 -3.93 20.51
C GLN A 169 -17.69 -4.70 21.28
N GLY A 170 -17.75 -4.65 22.62
CA GLY A 170 -16.80 -5.37 23.48
C GLY A 170 -16.77 -6.89 23.21
N PRO A 171 -15.60 -7.53 23.24
CA PRO A 171 -15.46 -8.95 22.89
C PRO A 171 -16.06 -9.87 23.96
N ILE A 172 -16.72 -10.94 23.50
CA ILE A 172 -17.25 -12.04 24.30
C ILE A 172 -16.36 -13.26 24.06
N GLN A 173 -15.88 -13.89 25.14
CA GLN A 173 -15.02 -15.07 25.06
C GLN A 173 -15.78 -16.31 24.53
N ILE A 174 -15.13 -17.11 23.69
CA ILE A 174 -15.55 -18.47 23.37
C ILE A 174 -15.04 -19.40 24.49
N THR A 175 -15.89 -20.28 25.00
CA THR A 175 -15.62 -21.08 26.21
C THR A 175 -15.32 -22.55 25.95
N ASP A 176 -15.49 -23.04 24.73
CA ASP A 176 -15.07 -24.40 24.38
C ASP A 176 -13.53 -24.49 24.41
N LYS A 177 -12.99 -25.60 24.92
CA LYS A 177 -11.53 -25.82 24.96
C LYS A 177 -10.92 -25.92 23.56
N TYR A 178 -11.70 -26.42 22.61
CA TYR A 178 -11.33 -26.60 21.22
C TYR A 178 -12.58 -26.47 20.34
N VAL A 179 -12.53 -25.63 19.31
CA VAL A 179 -13.54 -25.52 18.25
C VAL A 179 -12.88 -25.95 16.94
N PRO A 180 -13.30 -27.07 16.32
CA PRO A 180 -12.58 -27.67 15.20
C PRO A 180 -12.71 -26.90 13.87
N VAL A 181 -11.81 -27.19 12.95
CA VAL A 181 -11.91 -26.80 11.53
C VAL A 181 -13.23 -27.32 10.96
N ASN A 182 -13.93 -26.45 10.22
CA ASN A 182 -15.30 -26.63 9.75
C ASN A 182 -16.39 -26.66 10.85
N ALA A 183 -16.13 -26.15 12.05
CA ALA A 183 -17.21 -25.88 12.99
C ALA A 183 -18.15 -24.78 12.47
N MET A 184 -19.45 -25.02 12.62
CA MET A 184 -20.54 -24.06 12.38
C MET A 184 -21.15 -23.55 13.70
N LYS A 185 -20.69 -24.05 14.85
CA LYS A 185 -21.32 -23.89 16.16
C LYS A 185 -20.28 -23.91 17.28
N PHE A 186 -20.42 -23.02 18.25
CA PHE A 186 -19.55 -22.90 19.44
C PHE A 186 -20.26 -22.16 20.59
N THR A 187 -19.71 -22.27 21.79
CA THR A 187 -20.27 -21.76 23.05
C THR A 187 -19.54 -20.48 23.47
N VAL A 188 -20.29 -19.45 23.85
CA VAL A 188 -19.76 -18.18 24.35
C VAL A 188 -20.04 -17.99 25.84
N ALA A 189 -19.23 -17.18 26.51
CA ALA A 189 -19.36 -16.94 27.96
C ALA A 189 -20.73 -16.35 28.36
N ASN A 190 -21.32 -15.51 27.50
CA ASN A 190 -22.68 -15.01 27.65
C ASN A 190 -23.27 -14.65 26.27
N ALA A 191 -24.42 -15.21 25.92
CA ALA A 191 -25.15 -14.87 24.69
C ALA A 191 -26.28 -13.84 24.88
N SER A 192 -26.54 -13.33 26.08
CA SER A 192 -27.76 -12.53 26.37
C SER A 192 -27.87 -11.18 25.65
N THR A 193 -26.77 -10.65 25.09
CA THR A 193 -26.72 -9.42 24.28
C THR A 193 -26.77 -9.67 22.77
N LEU A 194 -26.83 -10.94 22.36
CA LEU A 194 -26.82 -11.41 20.99
C LEU A 194 -28.24 -11.82 20.56
N LYS A 195 -28.55 -11.67 19.27
CA LYS A 195 -29.78 -12.14 18.63
C LYS A 195 -29.47 -12.80 17.30
N VAL A 196 -30.36 -13.71 16.89
CA VAL A 196 -30.37 -14.24 15.51
C VAL A 196 -30.44 -13.06 14.53
N GLY A 197 -29.58 -13.07 13.52
CA GLY A 197 -29.43 -11.99 12.56
C GLY A 197 -28.27 -11.03 12.83
N ASP A 198 -27.71 -10.97 14.05
CA ASP A 198 -26.55 -10.13 14.36
C ASP A 198 -25.33 -10.51 13.50
N ARG A 199 -24.53 -9.49 13.17
CA ARG A 199 -23.20 -9.64 12.58
C ARG A 199 -22.14 -9.69 13.66
N ILE A 200 -21.19 -10.61 13.53
CA ILE A 200 -20.08 -10.81 14.46
C ILE A 200 -18.76 -10.95 13.69
N THR A 201 -17.69 -10.41 14.27
CA THR A 201 -16.31 -10.75 13.93
C THR A 201 -15.86 -11.82 14.91
N ILE A 202 -15.42 -12.98 14.43
CA ILE A 202 -14.74 -14.00 15.24
C ILE A 202 -13.24 -13.73 15.14
N HIS A 203 -12.58 -13.50 16.28
CA HIS A 203 -11.16 -13.19 16.36
C HIS A 203 -10.39 -14.32 17.01
N ARG A 204 -9.46 -14.91 16.25
CA ARG A 204 -8.43 -15.85 16.74
C ARG A 204 -7.09 -15.11 16.83
N PRO A 205 -6.48 -15.00 18.03
CA PRO A 205 -5.19 -14.35 18.20
C PRO A 205 -4.04 -15.22 17.66
N SER A 206 -2.93 -14.57 17.32
CA SER A 206 -1.63 -15.20 17.12
C SER A 206 -0.78 -15.05 18.40
N THR A 207 -0.84 -16.01 19.31
CA THR A 207 -0.06 -15.96 20.55
C THR A 207 1.39 -16.39 20.34
N LYS A 208 2.25 -16.11 21.33
CA LYS A 208 3.66 -16.49 21.31
C LYS A 208 3.84 -18.00 21.18
N GLU A 209 3.07 -18.77 21.95
CA GLU A 209 3.14 -20.23 22.07
C GLU A 209 2.76 -20.90 20.73
N TRP A 210 1.83 -20.28 19.99
CA TRP A 210 1.45 -20.73 18.64
C TRP A 210 2.56 -20.45 17.61
N ILE A 211 3.16 -19.25 17.66
CA ILE A 211 4.29 -18.85 16.80
C ILE A 211 5.54 -19.75 17.04
N GLU A 212 5.82 -20.08 18.30
CA GLU A 212 6.87 -21.02 18.68
C GLU A 212 6.55 -22.44 18.21
N THR A 213 5.29 -22.91 18.34
CA THR A 213 4.85 -24.22 17.83
C THR A 213 4.98 -24.31 16.30
N LEU A 214 4.69 -23.23 15.58
CA LEU A 214 4.83 -23.15 14.12
C LEU A 214 6.28 -22.99 13.65
N LYS A 215 7.23 -22.69 14.55
CA LYS A 215 8.62 -22.32 14.25
C LYS A 215 8.73 -21.14 13.29
N THR A 216 8.00 -20.06 13.57
CA THR A 216 7.99 -18.83 12.75
C THR A 216 8.50 -17.58 13.46
N PHE A 217 9.00 -17.69 14.70
CA PHE A 217 9.55 -16.56 15.47
C PHE A 217 10.80 -15.92 14.83
N GLU A 218 11.59 -16.73 14.12
CA GLU A 218 12.73 -16.40 13.27
C GLU A 218 12.73 -17.33 12.04
N PHE A 219 13.54 -17.02 11.03
CA PHE A 219 13.64 -17.83 9.81
C PHE A 219 15.08 -18.26 9.45
N GLY A 220 16.06 -17.93 10.28
CA GLY A 220 17.47 -18.25 10.08
C GLY A 220 18.40 -17.12 10.54
N GLY A 221 19.70 -17.35 10.47
CA GLY A 221 20.73 -16.33 10.76
C GLY A 221 20.82 -15.82 12.20
N GLY A 222 19.95 -16.28 13.11
CA GLY A 222 19.78 -15.69 14.44
C GLY A 222 19.06 -14.33 14.43
N GLU A 223 18.38 -13.99 13.32
CA GLU A 223 17.61 -12.76 13.17
C GLU A 223 16.11 -13.06 13.16
N SER A 224 15.38 -12.29 13.97
CA SER A 224 13.95 -12.44 14.19
C SER A 224 13.12 -11.27 13.64
N SER A 225 13.73 -10.25 13.04
CA SER A 225 13.08 -9.03 12.53
C SER A 225 11.94 -9.28 11.54
N LEU A 226 12.12 -10.22 10.61
CA LEU A 226 11.06 -10.70 9.68
C LEU A 226 10.15 -11.77 10.30
N GLY A 227 10.58 -12.39 11.40
CA GLY A 227 9.85 -13.42 12.10
C GLY A 227 8.50 -12.95 12.67
N TRP A 228 7.58 -13.88 12.84
CA TRP A 228 6.23 -13.61 13.35
C TRP A 228 6.30 -13.16 14.81
N LYS A 229 5.48 -12.16 15.16
CA LYS A 229 5.36 -11.61 16.52
C LYS A 229 3.91 -11.71 17.01
N PRO A 230 3.65 -11.80 18.33
CA PRO A 230 2.29 -11.95 18.84
C PRO A 230 1.35 -10.82 18.39
N GLY A 231 0.10 -11.17 18.06
CA GLY A 231 -0.90 -10.21 17.58
C GLY A 231 -0.68 -9.73 16.14
N THR A 232 0.19 -10.38 15.35
CA THR A 232 0.48 -9.96 13.96
C THR A 232 -0.11 -10.87 12.88
N ARG A 233 -0.39 -12.16 13.14
CA ARG A 233 -1.01 -13.12 12.20
C ARG A 233 -2.36 -13.59 12.73
N ASP A 234 -3.17 -12.64 13.19
CA ASP A 234 -4.50 -12.87 13.75
C ASP A 234 -5.52 -13.13 12.63
N VAL A 235 -6.46 -14.04 12.85
CA VAL A 235 -7.47 -14.42 11.85
C VAL A 235 -8.84 -13.88 12.25
N LEU A 236 -9.53 -13.24 11.31
CA LEU A 236 -10.80 -12.52 11.52
C LEU A 236 -11.89 -13.01 10.55
N TRP A 237 -12.82 -13.84 11.04
CA TRP A 237 -13.99 -14.27 10.26
C TRP A 237 -15.17 -13.34 10.50
N ASP A 238 -15.68 -12.75 9.43
CA ASP A 238 -16.97 -12.05 9.38
C ASP A 238 -18.08 -13.11 9.28
N ARG A 239 -18.98 -13.16 10.26
CA ARG A 239 -20.08 -14.13 10.31
C ARG A 239 -21.39 -13.49 10.77
N LYS A 240 -22.50 -14.19 10.52
CA LYS A 240 -23.85 -13.85 10.97
C LYS A 240 -24.37 -14.96 11.86
N ILE A 241 -25.01 -14.61 12.98
CA ILE A 241 -25.66 -15.60 13.86
C ILE A 241 -26.95 -16.08 13.20
N ILE A 242 -27.07 -17.40 12.97
CA ILE A 242 -28.27 -18.03 12.38
C ILE A 242 -29.15 -18.74 13.42
N SER A 243 -28.60 -19.16 14.56
CA SER A 243 -29.38 -19.63 15.72
C SER A 243 -28.62 -19.45 17.04
N ILE A 244 -29.36 -19.40 18.14
CA ILE A 244 -28.85 -19.34 19.52
C ILE A 244 -29.61 -20.38 20.34
N ALA A 245 -28.89 -21.20 21.11
CA ALA A 245 -29.44 -22.20 22.02
C ALA A 245 -28.70 -22.10 23.36
N GLY A 246 -29.30 -21.39 24.32
CA GLY A 246 -28.58 -20.97 25.54
C GLY A 246 -27.36 -20.11 25.17
N ASN A 247 -26.19 -20.48 25.70
CA ASN A 247 -24.92 -19.83 25.37
C ASN A 247 -24.25 -20.34 24.09
N THR A 248 -24.81 -21.33 23.39
CA THR A 248 -24.22 -21.89 22.18
C THR A 248 -24.84 -21.27 20.92
N ILE A 249 -24.01 -20.68 20.07
CA ILE A 249 -24.44 -19.99 18.84
C ILE A 249 -24.06 -20.79 17.59
N THR A 250 -24.83 -20.62 16.51
CA THR A 250 -24.55 -21.17 15.18
C THR A 250 -24.36 -20.04 14.17
N ILE A 251 -23.39 -20.17 13.26
CA ILE A 251 -22.96 -19.15 12.30
C ILE A 251 -23.32 -19.47 10.83
N ASP A 252 -23.23 -18.49 9.94
CA ASP A 252 -23.63 -18.56 8.51
C ASP A 252 -22.64 -19.23 7.56
N ALA A 253 -21.40 -19.50 7.98
CA ALA A 253 -20.38 -20.20 7.20
C ALA A 253 -19.28 -20.76 8.13
N PRO A 254 -18.59 -21.86 7.77
CA PRO A 254 -17.66 -22.56 8.67
C PRO A 254 -16.43 -21.71 9.03
N ILE A 255 -15.82 -21.96 10.19
CA ILE A 255 -14.45 -21.48 10.47
C ILE A 255 -13.40 -22.38 9.81
N THR A 256 -12.30 -21.78 9.35
CA THR A 256 -11.26 -22.46 8.55
C THR A 256 -9.92 -22.67 9.27
N THR A 257 -9.79 -22.21 10.52
CA THR A 257 -8.70 -22.58 11.44
C THR A 257 -9.32 -22.85 12.81
N ALA A 258 -8.88 -23.91 13.49
CA ALA A 258 -9.39 -24.27 14.81
C ALA A 258 -9.12 -23.18 15.87
N LEU A 259 -10.06 -23.03 16.79
CA LEU A 259 -9.96 -22.14 17.95
C LEU A 259 -9.57 -23.00 19.15
N ASP A 260 -8.33 -22.90 19.60
CA ASP A 260 -7.74 -23.77 20.63
C ASP A 260 -7.38 -22.93 21.85
N GLN A 261 -7.93 -23.28 23.02
CA GLN A 261 -7.67 -22.59 24.27
C GLN A 261 -6.18 -22.61 24.66
N LYS A 262 -5.43 -23.63 24.23
CA LYS A 262 -3.96 -23.71 24.38
C LYS A 262 -3.23 -22.53 23.71
N PHE A 263 -3.79 -22.00 22.63
CA PHE A 263 -3.27 -20.88 21.85
C PHE A 263 -4.10 -19.60 22.05
N GLY A 264 -4.59 -19.39 23.28
CA GLY A 264 -5.36 -18.19 23.66
C GLY A 264 -6.85 -18.23 23.34
N GLY A 265 -7.36 -19.32 22.76
CA GLY A 265 -8.78 -19.46 22.42
C GLY A 265 -9.22 -18.52 21.30
N ALA A 266 -10.38 -17.89 21.46
CA ALA A 266 -10.92 -16.91 20.53
C ALA A 266 -12.03 -16.07 21.17
N THR A 267 -12.34 -14.93 20.57
CA THR A 267 -13.47 -14.07 20.95
C THR A 267 -14.44 -13.85 19.80
N ILE A 268 -15.65 -13.38 20.12
CA ILE A 268 -16.54 -12.74 19.14
C ILE A 268 -16.80 -11.29 19.54
N ALA A 269 -16.86 -10.40 18.55
CA ALA A 269 -17.30 -9.02 18.72
C ALA A 269 -18.49 -8.76 17.79
N LYS A 270 -19.63 -8.35 18.34
CA LYS A 270 -20.80 -7.90 17.57
C LYS A 270 -20.50 -6.57 16.89
N TYR A 271 -20.89 -6.40 15.62
CA TYR A 271 -20.57 -5.17 14.88
C TYR A 271 -21.75 -4.60 14.07
N GLN A 272 -21.65 -3.31 13.78
CA GLN A 272 -22.46 -2.56 12.82
C GLN A 272 -21.53 -1.96 11.76
N TRP A 273 -21.98 -1.83 10.51
CA TRP A 273 -21.15 -1.39 9.38
C TRP A 273 -22.02 -0.81 8.26
N ASP A 274 -22.60 0.36 8.52
CA ASP A 274 -23.65 0.93 7.68
C ASP A 274 -23.15 1.39 6.31
N GLY A 275 -21.86 1.74 6.18
CA GLY A 275 -21.23 2.08 4.92
C GLY A 275 -20.78 0.88 4.08
N ARG A 276 -21.00 -0.37 4.51
CA ARG A 276 -20.66 -1.55 3.71
C ARG A 276 -21.68 -1.75 2.58
N ILE A 277 -21.22 -1.70 1.34
CA ILE A 277 -22.10 -1.80 0.17
C ILE A 277 -22.30 -3.25 -0.28
N SER A 278 -23.33 -3.47 -1.11
CA SER A 278 -23.66 -4.80 -1.64
C SER A 278 -24.46 -4.74 -2.94
N GLN A 279 -24.68 -5.90 -3.58
CA GLN A 279 -25.51 -6.00 -4.79
C GLN A 279 -25.01 -5.11 -5.95
N SER A 280 -23.68 -5.03 -6.10
CA SER A 280 -23.01 -4.20 -7.09
C SER A 280 -21.98 -5.02 -7.86
N GLY A 281 -21.70 -4.65 -9.12
CA GLY A 281 -20.81 -5.44 -9.96
C GLY A 281 -20.42 -4.81 -11.30
N VAL A 282 -19.56 -5.52 -12.03
CA VAL A 282 -19.12 -5.16 -13.40
C VAL A 282 -19.34 -6.36 -14.32
N GLU A 283 -19.82 -6.13 -15.54
CA GLU A 283 -20.13 -7.24 -16.45
C GLU A 283 -20.10 -6.91 -17.94
N ASN A 284 -19.84 -7.95 -18.75
CA ASN A 284 -19.99 -7.97 -20.21
C ASN A 284 -19.21 -6.87 -20.97
N LEU A 285 -17.95 -6.67 -20.62
CA LEU A 285 -17.08 -5.64 -21.20
C LEU A 285 -15.61 -6.02 -21.23
N LYS A 286 -14.80 -5.30 -22.00
CA LYS A 286 -13.33 -5.36 -21.97
C LYS A 286 -12.76 -4.20 -21.17
N LEU A 287 -11.79 -4.47 -20.30
CA LEU A 287 -10.88 -3.48 -19.72
C LEU A 287 -9.51 -3.62 -20.39
N GLN A 288 -8.95 -2.52 -20.89
CA GLN A 288 -7.61 -2.51 -21.50
C GLN A 288 -6.81 -1.31 -20.98
N SER A 289 -5.61 -1.56 -20.46
CA SER A 289 -4.66 -0.48 -20.20
C SER A 289 -4.01 0.00 -21.50
N VAL A 290 -3.79 1.31 -21.61
CA VAL A 290 -2.74 1.87 -22.47
C VAL A 290 -1.38 1.52 -21.83
N TYR A 291 -0.30 1.46 -22.61
CA TYR A 291 1.08 1.35 -22.14
C TYR A 291 2.03 1.88 -23.22
N ASN A 292 3.29 2.15 -22.88
CA ASN A 292 4.32 2.47 -23.87
C ASN A 292 4.73 1.22 -24.67
N THR A 293 4.32 1.15 -25.94
CA THR A 293 4.63 0.03 -26.85
C THR A 293 6.13 -0.18 -27.12
N GLU A 294 6.99 0.80 -26.85
CA GLU A 294 8.46 0.64 -26.92
C GLU A 294 9.05 -0.13 -25.72
N ASN A 295 8.27 -0.31 -24.63
CA ASN A 295 8.72 -0.98 -23.41
C ASN A 295 7.68 -2.01 -22.93
N ILE A 296 7.91 -3.30 -23.21
CA ILE A 296 7.09 -4.42 -22.69
C ILE A 296 7.16 -4.60 -21.16
N LYS A 297 8.02 -3.82 -20.48
CA LYS A 297 8.10 -3.67 -19.03
C LYS A 297 7.70 -2.27 -18.54
N ASP A 298 6.79 -1.61 -19.24
CA ASP A 298 6.26 -0.32 -18.77
C ASP A 298 5.49 -0.49 -17.45
N GLU A 299 5.51 0.53 -16.59
CA GLU A 299 4.76 0.60 -15.33
C GLU A 299 4.11 1.98 -15.10
N TYR A 300 4.12 2.84 -16.14
CA TYR A 300 3.50 4.17 -16.15
C TYR A 300 2.09 4.14 -16.74
N HIS A 301 1.32 3.14 -16.30
CA HIS A 301 -0.06 2.91 -16.69
C HIS A 301 -0.83 2.18 -15.58
N ARG A 302 -2.01 1.65 -15.89
CA ARG A 302 -2.87 0.98 -14.91
C ARG A 302 -2.30 -0.34 -14.47
N TRP A 303 -2.16 -0.48 -13.15
CA TRP A 303 -1.85 -1.76 -12.54
C TRP A 303 -3.11 -2.61 -12.39
N ASN A 304 -4.23 -2.03 -11.94
CA ASN A 304 -5.37 -2.83 -11.49
C ASN A 304 -6.65 -2.57 -12.32
N GLY A 305 -7.35 -3.66 -12.68
CA GLY A 305 -8.61 -3.59 -13.44
C GLY A 305 -9.79 -3.22 -12.55
N ILE A 306 -10.21 -4.16 -11.70
CA ILE A 306 -11.31 -3.98 -10.73
C ILE A 306 -10.79 -4.25 -9.31
N SER A 307 -11.17 -3.42 -8.34
CA SER A 307 -11.00 -3.74 -6.92
C SER A 307 -12.29 -3.67 -6.11
N PHE A 308 -12.41 -4.60 -5.15
CA PHE A 308 -13.53 -4.74 -4.23
C PHE A 308 -13.09 -4.47 -2.78
N GLU A 309 -13.74 -3.52 -2.12
CA GLU A 309 -13.39 -3.04 -0.79
C GLU A 309 -14.66 -2.68 0.02
N ASN A 310 -14.71 -2.98 1.32
CA ASN A 310 -15.82 -2.65 2.21
C ASN A 310 -17.19 -3.04 1.62
N VAL A 311 -17.24 -4.24 1.01
CA VAL A 311 -18.34 -4.71 0.16
C VAL A 311 -18.67 -6.17 0.45
N GLN A 312 -19.92 -6.55 0.25
CA GLN A 312 -20.33 -7.95 0.24
C GLN A 312 -21.36 -8.26 -0.85
N ASP A 313 -21.50 -9.53 -1.25
CA ASP A 313 -22.53 -9.95 -2.22
C ASP A 313 -22.45 -9.18 -3.54
N ALA A 314 -21.28 -9.27 -4.18
CA ALA A 314 -20.88 -8.52 -5.36
C ALA A 314 -20.24 -9.43 -6.43
N TRP A 315 -20.05 -8.94 -7.66
CA TRP A 315 -19.49 -9.76 -8.75
C TRP A 315 -18.72 -9.01 -9.84
N ALA A 316 -17.87 -9.76 -10.54
CA ALA A 316 -17.31 -9.40 -11.84
C ALA A 316 -17.50 -10.59 -12.79
N ARG A 317 -18.26 -10.44 -13.88
CA ARG A 317 -18.52 -11.57 -14.80
C ARG A 317 -18.39 -11.21 -16.28
N GLN A 318 -17.92 -12.15 -17.10
CA GLN A 318 -17.83 -11.97 -18.56
C GLN A 318 -16.97 -10.74 -18.90
N ILE A 319 -15.70 -10.76 -18.47
CA ILE A 319 -14.75 -9.65 -18.64
C ILE A 319 -13.41 -10.11 -19.22
N VAL A 320 -12.90 -9.37 -20.20
CA VAL A 320 -11.52 -9.49 -20.69
C VAL A 320 -10.69 -8.33 -20.16
N PHE A 321 -9.59 -8.64 -19.48
CA PHE A 321 -8.59 -7.71 -18.97
C PHE A 321 -7.34 -7.80 -19.84
N GLN A 322 -6.74 -6.67 -20.22
CA GLN A 322 -5.56 -6.65 -21.09
C GLN A 322 -4.55 -5.54 -20.73
N HIS A 323 -3.24 -5.86 -20.80
CA HIS A 323 -2.09 -4.99 -20.50
C HIS A 323 -1.99 -4.45 -19.05
N PHE A 324 -2.67 -5.04 -18.06
CA PHE A 324 -2.56 -4.61 -16.67
C PHE A 324 -1.25 -5.08 -16.01
N ALA A 325 -0.62 -4.22 -15.19
CA ALA A 325 0.65 -4.52 -14.51
C ALA A 325 0.49 -5.25 -13.16
N GLY A 326 -0.68 -5.15 -12.53
CA GLY A 326 -1.03 -5.72 -11.22
C GLY A 326 -2.14 -6.76 -11.35
N SER A 327 -3.27 -6.53 -10.69
CA SER A 327 -4.40 -7.46 -10.64
C SER A 327 -5.46 -7.15 -11.70
N ALA A 328 -5.92 -8.17 -12.42
CA ALA A 328 -7.17 -8.10 -13.18
C ALA A 328 -8.34 -7.84 -12.20
N VAL A 329 -8.44 -8.66 -11.15
CA VAL A 329 -9.37 -8.44 -10.03
C VAL A 329 -8.65 -8.59 -8.70
N TYR A 330 -8.80 -7.60 -7.83
CA TYR A 330 -8.38 -7.64 -6.43
C TYR A 330 -9.57 -7.59 -5.46
N ILE A 331 -9.54 -8.42 -4.43
CA ILE A 331 -10.51 -8.39 -3.33
C ILE A 331 -9.76 -8.12 -2.01
N ALA A 332 -10.06 -6.96 -1.41
CA ALA A 332 -9.50 -6.52 -0.13
C ALA A 332 -10.03 -7.34 1.06
N GLU A 333 -9.36 -7.22 2.22
CA GLU A 333 -9.66 -7.98 3.44
C GLU A 333 -11.07 -7.72 3.99
N THR A 334 -11.70 -6.63 3.57
CA THR A 334 -13.06 -6.21 3.91
C THR A 334 -14.13 -6.75 2.95
N GLY A 335 -13.72 -7.38 1.85
CA GLY A 335 -14.59 -8.02 0.85
C GLY A 335 -15.10 -9.40 1.29
N LYS A 336 -16.41 -9.65 1.14
CA LYS A 336 -17.04 -10.92 1.53
C LYS A 336 -18.06 -11.43 0.49
N ARG A 337 -18.12 -12.74 0.22
CA ARG A 337 -19.15 -13.35 -0.67
C ARG A 337 -19.18 -12.68 -2.05
N ILE A 338 -18.08 -12.83 -2.78
CA ILE A 338 -17.88 -12.22 -4.10
C ILE A 338 -17.61 -13.32 -5.13
N THR A 339 -18.23 -13.23 -6.31
CA THR A 339 -17.95 -14.13 -7.44
C THR A 339 -17.23 -13.39 -8.56
N VAL A 340 -16.12 -13.94 -9.04
CA VAL A 340 -15.49 -13.58 -10.31
C VAL A 340 -15.69 -14.75 -11.27
N GLU A 341 -16.36 -14.56 -12.42
CA GLU A 341 -16.65 -15.67 -13.33
C GLU A 341 -16.57 -15.38 -14.84
N ASP A 342 -16.19 -16.40 -15.62
CA ASP A 342 -16.07 -16.31 -17.09
C ASP A 342 -15.18 -15.12 -17.51
N CYS A 343 -13.96 -15.04 -16.94
CA CYS A 343 -13.04 -13.90 -17.08
C CYS A 343 -11.68 -14.31 -17.66
N LYS A 344 -11.06 -13.44 -18.47
CA LYS A 344 -9.73 -13.67 -19.06
C LYS A 344 -8.78 -12.51 -18.78
N SER A 345 -7.56 -12.79 -18.31
CA SER A 345 -6.47 -11.81 -18.25
C SER A 345 -5.41 -12.13 -19.29
N LEU A 346 -5.10 -11.19 -20.17
CA LEU A 346 -4.30 -11.40 -21.39
C LEU A 346 -3.17 -10.38 -21.51
N ASN A 347 -2.01 -10.82 -22.02
CA ASN A 347 -0.85 -9.98 -22.35
C ASN A 347 -0.51 -8.89 -21.29
N PRO A 348 -0.23 -9.24 -20.02
CA PRO A 348 0.15 -8.27 -18.99
C PRO A 348 1.50 -7.58 -19.27
N ILE A 349 1.60 -6.29 -18.96
CA ILE A 349 2.76 -5.42 -19.18
C ILE A 349 3.24 -4.90 -17.81
N SER A 350 4.50 -5.15 -17.46
CA SER A 350 5.17 -4.72 -16.20
C SER A 350 6.61 -5.22 -16.16
N GLU A 351 7.42 -4.80 -15.16
CA GLU A 351 8.56 -5.62 -14.74
C GLU A 351 8.09 -7.02 -14.27
N ILE A 352 8.94 -8.02 -14.42
CA ILE A 352 8.70 -9.35 -13.83
C ILE A 352 9.29 -9.32 -12.42
N GLY A 353 8.42 -9.23 -11.41
CA GLY A 353 8.84 -9.10 -10.03
C GLY A 353 7.69 -8.96 -9.03
N GLY A 354 8.06 -8.89 -7.75
CA GLY A 354 7.14 -8.91 -6.62
C GLY A 354 6.06 -7.83 -6.67
N GLU A 355 4.86 -8.20 -6.21
CA GLU A 355 3.61 -7.41 -6.19
C GLU A 355 3.04 -7.01 -7.57
N ARG A 356 3.73 -7.30 -8.69
CA ARG A 356 3.15 -7.25 -10.04
C ARG A 356 2.40 -8.54 -10.36
N ARG A 357 1.45 -8.46 -11.30
CA ARG A 357 0.76 -9.62 -11.89
C ARG A 357 0.29 -10.68 -10.87
N ASN A 358 -0.22 -10.21 -9.74
CA ASN A 358 -1.04 -11.00 -8.81
C ASN A 358 -2.46 -11.03 -9.39
N THR A 359 -2.67 -11.81 -10.46
CA THR A 359 -3.68 -11.54 -11.49
C THR A 359 -5.12 -11.59 -10.96
N PHE A 360 -5.49 -12.70 -10.30
CA PHE A 360 -6.76 -12.86 -9.60
C PHE A 360 -6.46 -13.10 -8.12
N TYR A 361 -6.53 -12.02 -7.34
CA TYR A 361 -5.95 -11.96 -5.99
C TYR A 361 -7.00 -11.63 -4.92
N THR A 362 -7.03 -12.41 -3.85
CA THR A 362 -7.93 -12.20 -2.71
C THR A 362 -7.21 -12.24 -1.37
N VAL A 363 -7.48 -11.24 -0.53
CA VAL A 363 -7.28 -11.28 0.94
C VAL A 363 -8.62 -11.28 1.69
N GLY A 364 -9.74 -11.27 0.96
CA GLY A 364 -11.10 -11.35 1.50
C GLY A 364 -11.54 -12.77 1.87
N GLN A 365 -12.84 -12.95 2.08
CA GLN A 365 -13.42 -14.20 2.55
C GLN A 365 -14.71 -14.61 1.84
N GLN A 366 -14.97 -15.92 1.75
CA GLN A 366 -16.07 -16.47 0.96
C GLN A 366 -16.01 -16.01 -0.51
N THR A 367 -14.82 -15.90 -1.11
CA THR A 367 -14.64 -15.50 -2.51
C THR A 367 -14.57 -16.70 -3.44
N LEU A 368 -15.32 -16.66 -4.54
CA LEU A 368 -15.32 -17.65 -5.60
C LEU A 368 -14.74 -17.05 -6.88
N PHE A 369 -13.73 -17.69 -7.44
CA PHE A 369 -13.17 -17.41 -8.75
C PHE A 369 -13.44 -18.63 -9.62
N GLN A 370 -14.14 -18.51 -10.75
CA GLN A 370 -14.51 -19.68 -11.55
C GLN A 370 -14.56 -19.47 -13.05
N ARG A 371 -14.19 -20.49 -13.83
CA ARG A 371 -14.04 -20.38 -15.30
C ARG A 371 -13.16 -19.18 -15.67
N ILE A 372 -11.94 -19.18 -15.16
CA ILE A 372 -11.00 -18.06 -15.34
C ILE A 372 -9.76 -18.50 -16.12
N TYR A 373 -9.35 -17.66 -17.07
CA TYR A 373 -8.09 -17.81 -17.81
C TYR A 373 -7.12 -16.68 -17.47
N ALA A 374 -5.84 -17.01 -17.34
CA ALA A 374 -4.75 -16.06 -17.20
C ALA A 374 -3.49 -16.53 -17.94
N GLU A 375 -2.66 -15.58 -18.40
CA GLU A 375 -1.38 -15.89 -19.05
C GLU A 375 -0.28 -14.92 -18.60
N TYR A 376 0.95 -15.44 -18.47
CA TYR A 376 2.17 -14.68 -18.20
C TYR A 376 2.13 -13.83 -16.91
N GLY A 377 1.33 -14.25 -15.92
CA GLY A 377 1.27 -13.61 -14.61
C GLY A 377 2.49 -13.90 -13.73
N PHE A 378 2.53 -13.34 -12.52
CA PHE A 378 3.53 -13.71 -11.50
C PHE A 378 2.89 -14.73 -10.54
N HIS A 379 1.78 -14.36 -9.90
CA HIS A 379 0.90 -15.28 -9.17
C HIS A 379 -0.51 -15.16 -9.76
N ASP A 380 -0.86 -15.98 -10.75
CA ASP A 380 -2.13 -15.82 -11.47
C ASP A 380 -3.37 -16.07 -10.60
N PHE A 381 -3.33 -17.09 -9.75
CA PHE A 381 -4.38 -17.39 -8.78
C PHE A 381 -3.80 -17.34 -7.36
N ALA A 382 -4.11 -16.27 -6.63
CA ALA A 382 -3.42 -15.92 -5.40
C ALA A 382 -4.37 -15.69 -4.22
N VAL A 383 -3.99 -16.22 -3.05
CA VAL A 383 -4.62 -15.90 -1.76
C VAL A 383 -3.58 -15.34 -0.78
N GLY A 384 -3.90 -14.23 -0.14
CA GLY A 384 -2.93 -13.44 0.64
C GLY A 384 -3.08 -13.51 2.16
N PHE A 385 -2.49 -12.50 2.79
CA PHE A 385 -2.29 -12.37 4.24
C PHE A 385 -3.54 -12.63 5.09
N CYS A 386 -3.48 -13.69 5.91
CA CYS A 386 -4.47 -14.11 6.89
C CYS A 386 -5.90 -14.24 6.36
N ALA A 387 -6.07 -14.51 5.05
CA ALA A 387 -7.36 -14.65 4.40
C ALA A 387 -8.21 -15.73 5.08
N ALA A 388 -9.33 -15.29 5.67
CA ALA A 388 -10.15 -16.07 6.59
C ALA A 388 -11.31 -16.76 5.86
N GLY A 389 -11.03 -17.87 5.18
CA GLY A 389 -11.94 -18.52 4.23
C GLY A 389 -13.28 -19.05 4.76
N PRO A 390 -13.97 -19.94 4.00
CA PRO A 390 -13.49 -20.59 2.77
C PRO A 390 -13.29 -19.61 1.62
N ASN A 391 -12.35 -19.90 0.72
CA ASN A 391 -12.14 -19.23 -0.57
C ASN A 391 -11.89 -20.31 -1.63
N ALA A 392 -12.39 -20.15 -2.87
CA ALA A 392 -12.32 -21.18 -3.90
C ALA A 392 -11.96 -20.64 -5.29
N PHE A 393 -11.07 -21.35 -5.97
CA PHE A 393 -10.80 -21.25 -7.41
C PHE A 393 -11.32 -22.54 -8.07
N VAL A 394 -12.29 -22.44 -8.98
CA VAL A 394 -13.04 -23.58 -9.54
C VAL A 394 -13.02 -23.53 -11.06
N GLN A 395 -12.30 -24.46 -11.69
CA GLN A 395 -11.99 -24.45 -13.12
C GLN A 395 -11.28 -23.16 -13.56
N CYS A 396 -9.97 -23.11 -13.32
CA CYS A 396 -9.12 -21.98 -13.69
C CYS A 396 -7.84 -22.47 -14.40
N GLU A 397 -7.38 -21.75 -15.40
CA GLU A 397 -6.22 -22.11 -16.23
C GLU A 397 -5.21 -20.95 -16.28
N SER A 398 -3.99 -21.20 -15.83
CA SER A 398 -2.86 -20.27 -15.89
C SER A 398 -1.84 -20.81 -16.89
N LYS A 399 -1.47 -19.97 -17.87
CA LYS A 399 -0.54 -20.28 -18.96
C LYS A 399 0.81 -19.59 -18.72
N LEU A 400 1.84 -20.40 -18.47
CA LEU A 400 3.24 -19.97 -18.36
C LEU A 400 3.47 -18.76 -17.41
N PRO A 401 3.01 -18.80 -16.14
CA PRO A 401 3.30 -17.76 -15.17
C PRO A 401 4.76 -17.83 -14.71
N TYR A 402 5.30 -16.69 -14.26
CA TYR A 402 6.66 -16.56 -13.79
C TYR A 402 6.88 -17.10 -12.36
N SER A 403 5.81 -17.32 -11.58
CA SER A 403 5.86 -17.95 -10.26
C SER A 403 4.61 -18.83 -10.03
N PHE A 404 4.52 -19.44 -8.85
CA PHE A 404 3.47 -20.40 -8.51
C PHE A 404 2.10 -19.75 -8.31
N SER A 405 1.01 -20.50 -8.47
CA SER A 405 -0.31 -20.13 -7.95
C SER A 405 -0.56 -20.81 -6.59
N GLY A 406 -1.28 -20.17 -5.66
CA GLY A 406 -1.41 -20.70 -4.30
C GLY A 406 -1.71 -19.65 -3.24
N ALA A 407 -1.28 -19.95 -2.00
CA ALA A 407 -1.23 -18.94 -0.94
C ALA A 407 0.14 -18.25 -0.92
N ILE A 408 0.17 -16.92 -0.97
CA ILE A 408 1.40 -16.15 -1.23
C ILE A 408 1.97 -15.40 -0.03
N ASP A 409 1.20 -15.21 1.05
CA ASP A 409 1.62 -14.58 2.33
C ASP A 409 1.00 -15.33 3.53
N SER A 410 1.31 -14.92 4.77
CA SER A 410 1.07 -15.63 6.04
C SER A 410 -0.36 -16.14 6.24
N TRP A 411 -0.50 -17.44 6.51
CA TRP A 411 -1.69 -18.09 7.09
C TRP A 411 -3.05 -17.76 6.43
N SER A 412 -3.11 -17.79 5.10
CA SER A 412 -4.39 -18.03 4.41
C SER A 412 -4.98 -19.35 4.90
N SER A 413 -6.28 -19.40 5.25
CA SER A 413 -6.89 -20.63 5.75
C SER A 413 -8.22 -21.00 5.10
N GLY A 414 -8.31 -22.25 4.64
CA GLY A 414 -9.45 -22.76 3.89
C GLY A 414 -9.49 -22.26 2.44
N THR A 415 -8.41 -22.46 1.71
CA THR A 415 -8.37 -22.25 0.25
C THR A 415 -8.63 -23.55 -0.49
N LEU A 416 -9.48 -23.54 -1.51
CA LEU A 416 -9.70 -24.63 -2.45
C LEU A 416 -9.20 -24.22 -3.85
N PHE A 417 -8.39 -25.08 -4.46
CA PHE A 417 -8.14 -25.10 -5.90
C PHE A 417 -8.77 -26.38 -6.46
N ASP A 418 -9.79 -26.23 -7.30
CA ASP A 418 -10.68 -27.28 -7.79
C ASP A 418 -10.70 -27.27 -9.33
N ILE A 419 -10.19 -28.33 -9.97
CA ILE A 419 -9.98 -28.36 -11.44
C ILE A 419 -9.10 -27.19 -11.92
N VAL A 420 -8.01 -26.87 -11.21
CA VAL A 420 -7.11 -25.76 -11.58
C VAL A 420 -5.88 -26.30 -12.31
N ASN A 421 -5.54 -25.69 -13.45
CA ASN A 421 -4.40 -26.05 -14.29
C ASN A 421 -3.36 -24.91 -14.31
N VAL A 422 -2.09 -25.25 -14.09
CA VAL A 422 -0.96 -24.29 -14.15
C VAL A 422 0.12 -24.85 -15.08
N ASP A 423 0.15 -24.34 -16.31
CA ASP A 423 1.14 -24.72 -17.31
C ASP A 423 2.54 -24.15 -16.97
N GLY A 424 3.56 -25.01 -17.01
CA GLY A 424 4.96 -24.64 -16.80
C GLY A 424 5.39 -24.25 -15.37
N ASN A 425 4.47 -24.11 -14.40
CA ASN A 425 4.80 -23.69 -13.03
C ASN A 425 4.05 -24.50 -11.95
N ALA A 426 4.20 -24.12 -10.68
CA ALA A 426 3.70 -24.87 -9.53
C ALA A 426 2.33 -24.38 -9.00
N LEU A 427 1.62 -25.29 -8.33
CA LEU A 427 0.57 -24.99 -7.35
C LEU A 427 1.14 -25.21 -5.94
N SER A 428 1.02 -24.24 -5.03
CA SER A 428 1.79 -24.27 -3.77
C SER A 428 1.05 -23.91 -2.48
N PHE A 429 1.14 -24.82 -1.51
CA PHE A 429 0.84 -24.66 -0.08
C PHE A 429 2.10 -24.96 0.73
N MET A 430 3.06 -24.03 0.70
CA MET A 430 4.39 -24.17 1.32
C MET A 430 4.59 -23.30 2.58
N ASN A 431 5.76 -23.46 3.23
CA ASN A 431 6.33 -22.48 4.13
C ASN A 431 7.34 -21.61 3.35
N ARG A 432 7.01 -20.34 3.11
CA ARG A 432 7.84 -19.35 2.40
C ARG A 432 8.97 -18.76 3.24
N GLY A 433 9.06 -19.11 4.54
CA GLY A 433 10.08 -18.58 5.44
C GLY A 433 10.10 -17.05 5.49
N GLN A 434 11.25 -16.46 5.13
CA GLN A 434 11.47 -15.01 5.13
C GLN A 434 10.87 -14.25 3.94
N ASP A 435 10.50 -14.93 2.85
CA ASP A 435 9.99 -14.29 1.63
C ASP A 435 8.67 -13.55 1.91
N GLY A 436 8.30 -12.56 1.08
CA GLY A 436 7.08 -11.77 1.33
C GLY A 436 7.09 -11.02 2.67
N GLN A 437 8.28 -10.57 3.12
CA GLN A 437 8.51 -9.95 4.43
C GLN A 437 7.99 -10.86 5.57
N GLY A 438 8.55 -12.07 5.64
CA GLY A 438 8.24 -13.06 6.67
C GLY A 438 6.90 -13.77 6.49
N ALA A 439 6.58 -14.20 5.27
CA ALA A 439 5.35 -14.91 4.95
C ALA A 439 5.20 -16.21 5.75
N GLY A 440 6.28 -16.96 6.00
CA GLY A 440 6.22 -18.21 6.78
C GLY A 440 5.25 -19.24 6.19
N TRP A 441 4.52 -19.96 7.05
CA TRP A 441 3.45 -20.88 6.62
C TRP A 441 2.33 -20.11 5.91
N ALA A 442 2.20 -20.29 4.58
CA ALA A 442 1.28 -19.51 3.77
C ALA A 442 -0.15 -20.07 3.75
N ALA A 443 -0.32 -21.40 3.80
CA ALA A 443 -1.62 -22.06 3.71
C ALA A 443 -1.89 -23.05 4.86
N ALA A 444 -3.13 -23.06 5.37
CA ALA A 444 -3.62 -24.00 6.36
C ALA A 444 -5.06 -24.47 6.06
N ASN A 445 -5.37 -25.75 6.29
CA ASN A 445 -6.72 -26.31 6.11
C ASN A 445 -7.24 -26.16 4.68
N SER A 446 -6.32 -26.22 3.71
CA SER A 446 -6.55 -25.94 2.29
C SER A 446 -6.43 -27.21 1.43
N VAL A 447 -7.08 -27.22 0.26
CA VAL A 447 -7.29 -28.39 -0.58
C VAL A 447 -6.90 -28.13 -2.05
N PHE A 448 -6.13 -29.04 -2.64
CA PHE A 448 -6.08 -29.25 -4.09
C PHE A 448 -7.02 -30.41 -4.48
N TRP A 449 -7.88 -30.19 -5.46
CA TRP A 449 -8.80 -31.20 -6.01
C TRP A 449 -8.73 -31.20 -7.53
N GLN A 450 -8.57 -32.37 -8.16
CA GLN A 450 -8.58 -32.53 -9.63
C GLN A 450 -7.65 -31.58 -10.40
N SER A 451 -6.55 -31.13 -9.78
CA SER A 451 -5.73 -30.01 -10.25
C SER A 451 -4.38 -30.48 -10.83
N THR A 452 -3.88 -29.74 -11.81
CA THR A 452 -2.70 -30.09 -12.62
C THR A 452 -1.68 -28.95 -12.58
N ALA A 453 -0.40 -29.29 -12.44
CA ALA A 453 0.70 -28.34 -12.45
C ALA A 453 2.02 -29.03 -12.81
N ALA A 454 3.07 -28.27 -13.16
CA ALA A 454 4.41 -28.86 -13.28
C ALA A 454 4.88 -29.47 -11.94
N ARG A 455 4.48 -28.85 -10.82
CA ARG A 455 4.70 -29.32 -9.45
C ARG A 455 3.54 -28.92 -8.52
N VAL A 456 3.19 -29.78 -7.57
CA VAL A 456 2.29 -29.45 -6.46
C VAL A 456 3.08 -29.53 -5.14
N ASP A 457 3.17 -28.41 -4.41
CA ASP A 457 3.62 -28.40 -3.03
C ASP A 457 2.43 -28.48 -2.09
N ASN A 458 2.34 -29.53 -1.28
CA ASN A 458 1.32 -29.70 -0.26
C ASN A 458 2.00 -30.07 1.06
N TYR A 459 2.33 -29.06 1.87
CA TYR A 459 2.97 -29.25 3.17
C TYR A 459 1.94 -29.15 4.31
N GLN A 460 2.19 -29.88 5.41
CA GLN A 460 1.37 -29.84 6.63
C GLN A 460 1.98 -28.84 7.64
N PRO A 461 1.31 -27.72 7.98
CA PRO A 461 1.76 -26.82 9.03
C PRO A 461 1.59 -27.48 10.41
N PRO A 462 2.45 -27.22 11.42
CA PRO A 462 2.42 -27.89 12.73
C PRO A 462 1.12 -27.81 13.57
N THR A 463 0.12 -27.04 13.14
CA THR A 463 -1.19 -26.92 13.81
C THR A 463 -2.39 -26.97 12.84
N ALA A 464 -2.18 -27.48 11.61
CA ALA A 464 -3.20 -27.56 10.57
C ALA A 464 -2.94 -28.73 9.61
N GLN A 465 -3.89 -29.03 8.73
CA GLN A 465 -3.73 -30.04 7.69
C GLN A 465 -3.92 -29.40 6.31
N ASN A 466 -3.12 -29.76 5.31
CA ASN A 466 -3.45 -29.47 3.91
C ASN A 466 -3.63 -30.81 3.16
N TRP A 467 -4.48 -30.82 2.13
CA TRP A 467 -4.87 -32.03 1.41
C TRP A 467 -4.74 -31.86 -0.11
N ALA A 468 -4.46 -32.96 -0.82
CA ALA A 468 -4.42 -33.04 -2.28
C ALA A 468 -5.09 -34.34 -2.76
N PHE A 469 -6.00 -34.22 -3.73
CA PHE A 469 -6.77 -35.33 -4.29
C PHE A 469 -6.83 -35.25 -5.82
N GLY A 470 -6.54 -36.34 -6.53
CA GLY A 470 -6.65 -36.38 -8.00
C GLY A 470 -5.68 -35.43 -8.71
N THR A 471 -4.51 -35.18 -8.12
CA THR A 471 -3.55 -34.16 -8.61
C THR A 471 -2.52 -34.76 -9.57
N TRP A 472 -2.25 -34.06 -10.68
CA TRP A 472 -1.31 -34.46 -11.73
C TRP A 472 -0.10 -33.52 -11.77
N ALA A 473 1.04 -33.96 -11.25
CA ALA A 473 2.26 -33.14 -11.13
C ALA A 473 3.51 -33.93 -10.70
N GLN A 474 4.66 -33.26 -10.57
CA GLN A 474 5.66 -33.63 -9.56
C GLN A 474 5.14 -33.27 -8.16
N PHE A 475 5.49 -34.04 -7.12
CA PHE A 475 4.93 -33.87 -5.77
C PHE A 475 5.99 -33.50 -4.74
N ALA A 476 5.67 -32.56 -3.85
CA ALA A 476 6.49 -32.21 -2.70
C ALA A 476 5.65 -31.87 -1.46
N GLY A 477 6.16 -32.21 -0.27
CA GLY A 477 5.53 -31.88 1.01
C GLY A 477 4.78 -33.03 1.69
N ASN A 478 4.58 -32.85 3.00
CA ASN A 478 4.07 -33.84 3.96
C ASN A 478 2.57 -33.68 4.29
N GLY A 479 1.81 -33.00 3.42
CA GLY A 479 0.36 -32.94 3.49
C GLY A 479 -0.30 -34.31 3.20
N HIS A 480 -1.63 -34.34 3.23
CA HIS A 480 -2.37 -35.55 2.88
C HIS A 480 -2.48 -35.66 1.36
N TRP A 481 -2.21 -36.85 0.82
CA TRP A 481 -2.29 -37.18 -0.60
C TRP A 481 -3.14 -38.44 -0.78
N ASP A 482 -4.04 -38.43 -1.76
CA ASP A 482 -4.86 -39.58 -2.13
C ASP A 482 -5.17 -39.53 -3.65
N MET A 483 -5.06 -40.66 -4.34
CA MET A 483 -5.31 -40.79 -5.78
C MET A 483 -4.50 -39.81 -6.66
N SER A 484 -3.19 -39.64 -6.37
CA SER A 484 -2.28 -38.81 -7.19
C SER A 484 -2.02 -39.46 -8.56
N ASN A 485 -2.01 -38.65 -9.63
CA ASN A 485 -1.99 -39.09 -11.04
C ASN A 485 -3.17 -40.02 -11.43
N GLU A 486 -4.33 -39.86 -10.78
CA GLU A 486 -5.59 -40.51 -11.14
C GLU A 486 -6.67 -39.45 -11.46
N GLN A 487 -7.78 -39.87 -12.08
CA GLN A 487 -8.98 -39.04 -12.17
C GLN A 487 -10.02 -39.50 -11.13
N ILE A 488 -10.53 -38.58 -10.33
CA ILE A 488 -11.43 -38.85 -9.21
C ILE A 488 -12.85 -38.32 -9.43
N GLN A 489 -13.80 -38.85 -8.67
CA GLN A 489 -15.19 -38.39 -8.64
C GLN A 489 -15.61 -38.05 -7.21
N PRO A 490 -16.38 -36.97 -6.99
CA PRO A 490 -16.90 -36.03 -7.98
C PRO A 490 -15.82 -35.16 -8.62
N ARG A 491 -15.95 -34.84 -9.91
CA ARG A 491 -14.96 -34.04 -10.65
C ARG A 491 -14.70 -32.64 -10.05
N SER A 492 -15.70 -32.04 -9.39
CA SER A 492 -15.53 -30.83 -8.58
C SER A 492 -15.96 -31.08 -7.13
N LEU A 493 -15.12 -30.67 -6.18
CA LEU A 493 -15.46 -30.67 -4.76
C LEU A 493 -16.46 -29.55 -4.43
N TYR A 494 -16.25 -28.34 -4.97
CA TYR A 494 -17.11 -27.18 -4.71
C TYR A 494 -18.58 -27.46 -5.09
N TYR A 495 -18.81 -27.98 -6.30
CA TYR A 495 -20.16 -28.25 -6.78
C TYR A 495 -20.84 -29.45 -6.09
N ALA A 496 -20.07 -30.45 -5.66
CA ALA A 496 -20.59 -31.55 -4.86
C ALA A 496 -21.01 -31.08 -3.46
N GLN A 497 -20.18 -30.28 -2.78
CA GLN A 497 -20.54 -29.65 -1.50
C GLN A 497 -21.76 -28.72 -1.65
N LEU A 498 -21.83 -27.96 -2.74
CA LEU A 498 -22.99 -27.10 -3.03
C LEU A 498 -24.26 -27.93 -3.19
N LYS A 499 -24.21 -29.04 -3.94
CA LYS A 499 -25.35 -29.95 -4.12
C LYS A 499 -25.79 -30.63 -2.82
N ASP A 500 -24.85 -31.00 -1.95
CA ASP A 500 -25.19 -31.57 -0.65
C ASP A 500 -25.88 -30.56 0.28
N ARG A 501 -25.54 -29.27 0.15
CA ARG A 501 -26.06 -28.16 0.97
C ARG A 501 -27.37 -27.55 0.47
N ILE A 502 -27.55 -27.34 -0.83
CA ILE A 502 -28.76 -26.70 -1.42
C ILE A 502 -29.54 -27.59 -2.39
N GLY A 503 -29.18 -28.88 -2.50
CA GLY A 503 -29.89 -29.84 -3.34
C GLY A 503 -29.77 -29.56 -4.83
N ASN A 504 -30.79 -29.98 -5.59
CA ASN A 504 -30.80 -29.91 -7.05
C ASN A 504 -30.79 -28.47 -7.60
N GLU A 505 -31.04 -27.43 -6.79
CA GLU A 505 -30.81 -26.05 -7.27
C GLU A 505 -29.33 -25.81 -7.64
N ALA A 506 -28.39 -26.58 -7.09
CA ALA A 506 -26.96 -26.49 -7.41
C ALA A 506 -26.65 -26.88 -8.86
N ASP A 507 -27.45 -27.75 -9.48
CA ASP A 507 -27.19 -28.25 -10.84
C ASP A 507 -27.25 -27.13 -11.89
N GLN A 508 -28.13 -26.13 -11.69
CA GLN A 508 -28.22 -24.93 -12.54
C GLN A 508 -26.97 -24.03 -12.48
N ARG A 509 -26.13 -24.20 -11.45
CA ARG A 509 -24.87 -23.47 -11.28
C ARG A 509 -23.65 -24.26 -11.72
N ASN A 510 -23.76 -25.59 -11.86
CA ASN A 510 -22.67 -26.52 -12.17
C ASN A 510 -22.21 -26.43 -13.63
N ILE A 511 -21.65 -25.28 -14.00
CA ILE A 511 -21.15 -24.97 -15.34
C ILE A 511 -19.64 -25.19 -15.34
N VAL A 512 -19.24 -26.35 -15.88
CA VAL A 512 -17.87 -26.85 -15.93
C VAL A 512 -17.62 -27.40 -17.35
N LEU A 513 -16.52 -26.99 -17.99
CA LEU A 513 -16.06 -27.46 -19.31
C LEU A 513 -16.19 -28.99 -19.41
N PRO A 514 -17.03 -29.55 -20.29
CA PRO A 514 -17.17 -30.99 -20.45
C PRO A 514 -15.84 -31.63 -20.86
N VAL A 515 -15.57 -32.80 -20.30
CA VAL A 515 -14.44 -33.68 -20.62
C VAL A 515 -14.99 -35.10 -20.67
N GLU A 516 -14.66 -35.85 -21.71
CA GLU A 516 -15.13 -37.21 -21.88
C GLU A 516 -14.45 -38.15 -20.88
N THR A 517 -15.23 -39.04 -20.26
CA THR A 517 -14.79 -39.81 -19.09
C THR A 517 -14.35 -41.25 -19.38
N GLU A 518 -14.49 -41.75 -20.62
CA GLU A 518 -14.10 -43.12 -20.99
C GLU A 518 -12.62 -43.25 -21.43
N ALA A 519 -11.72 -42.66 -20.65
CA ALA A 519 -10.28 -42.81 -20.82
C ALA A 519 -9.76 -44.12 -20.17
N SER A 520 -10.26 -45.27 -20.62
CA SER A 520 -9.72 -46.58 -20.20
C SER A 520 -8.27 -46.73 -20.66
N SER A 521 -7.39 -47.28 -19.81
CA SER A 521 -6.04 -47.69 -20.20
C SER A 521 -6.02 -48.91 -21.13
N SER A 522 -7.15 -49.61 -21.24
CA SER A 522 -7.41 -50.71 -22.17
C SER A 522 -8.81 -50.51 -22.80
N PRO A 523 -8.96 -49.61 -23.78
CA PRO A 523 -10.24 -49.40 -24.47
C PRO A 523 -10.55 -50.56 -25.42
N GLN A 524 -11.84 -50.82 -25.67
CA GLN A 524 -12.25 -51.72 -26.75
C GLN A 524 -11.90 -51.10 -28.11
N VAL A 525 -11.72 -51.93 -29.15
CA VAL A 525 -11.23 -51.45 -30.47
C VAL A 525 -12.19 -50.44 -31.11
N ASP A 526 -13.50 -50.56 -30.89
CA ASP A 526 -14.49 -49.59 -31.39
C ASP A 526 -14.44 -48.28 -30.60
N VAL A 527 -14.24 -48.32 -29.28
CA VAL A 527 -14.02 -47.16 -28.40
C VAL A 527 -12.72 -46.44 -28.80
N ALA A 528 -11.63 -47.18 -28.99
CA ALA A 528 -10.37 -46.65 -29.49
C ALA A 528 -10.57 -45.97 -30.85
N THR A 529 -11.28 -46.61 -31.79
CA THR A 529 -11.58 -46.04 -33.12
C THR A 529 -12.38 -44.74 -33.03
N LYS A 530 -13.37 -44.67 -32.13
CA LYS A 530 -14.13 -43.43 -31.87
C LYS A 530 -13.23 -42.33 -31.31
N LEU A 531 -12.41 -42.63 -30.30
CA LEU A 531 -11.48 -41.69 -29.68
C LEU A 531 -10.40 -41.20 -30.65
N THR A 532 -9.85 -42.07 -31.51
CA THR A 532 -8.91 -41.68 -32.56
C THR A 532 -9.54 -40.69 -33.55
N LYS A 533 -10.81 -40.90 -33.93
CA LYS A 533 -11.52 -39.96 -34.81
C LYS A 533 -11.86 -38.64 -34.11
N LEU A 534 -12.21 -38.67 -32.82
CA LEU A 534 -12.41 -37.44 -32.04
C LEU A 534 -11.12 -36.62 -31.92
N ALA A 535 -9.96 -37.30 -31.80
CA ALA A 535 -8.64 -36.66 -31.76
C ALA A 535 -8.19 -36.02 -33.09
N GLU A 536 -8.96 -36.14 -34.18
CA GLU A 536 -8.78 -35.33 -35.40
C GLU A 536 -9.16 -33.84 -35.15
N GLN A 537 -9.89 -33.55 -34.07
CA GLN A 537 -10.31 -32.21 -33.68
C GLN A 537 -9.57 -31.76 -32.40
N PRO A 538 -9.15 -30.48 -32.29
CA PRO A 538 -8.69 -29.92 -31.02
C PRO A 538 -9.77 -30.02 -29.93
N ALA A 539 -9.37 -30.37 -28.72
CA ALA A 539 -10.26 -30.33 -27.56
C ALA A 539 -10.62 -28.88 -27.21
N LEU A 540 -11.89 -28.65 -26.82
CA LEU A 540 -12.39 -27.33 -26.43
C LEU A 540 -11.60 -26.79 -25.24
N THR A 541 -10.92 -25.66 -25.43
CA THR A 541 -10.11 -25.02 -24.38
C THR A 541 -10.97 -24.26 -23.36
N LEU A 542 -10.43 -23.97 -22.17
CA LEU A 542 -11.12 -23.10 -21.22
C LEU A 542 -11.29 -21.68 -21.78
N LEU A 543 -10.36 -21.20 -22.60
CA LEU A 543 -10.43 -19.88 -23.24
C LEU A 543 -11.65 -19.78 -24.19
N GLU A 544 -11.83 -20.75 -25.08
CA GLU A 544 -13.00 -20.81 -25.98
C GLU A 544 -14.31 -21.06 -25.20
N PHE A 545 -14.24 -21.83 -24.11
CA PHE A 545 -15.39 -22.00 -23.22
C PHE A 545 -15.79 -20.66 -22.60
N ILE A 546 -14.84 -19.84 -22.14
CA ILE A 546 -15.13 -18.49 -21.63
C ILE A 546 -15.68 -17.57 -22.74
N ASP A 547 -15.18 -17.62 -23.96
CA ASP A 547 -15.75 -16.84 -25.08
C ASP A 547 -17.22 -17.20 -25.38
N LYS A 548 -17.63 -18.46 -25.16
CA LYS A 548 -19.03 -18.91 -25.25
C LYS A 548 -19.88 -18.64 -23.99
N ALA A 549 -19.38 -17.88 -23.02
CA ALA A 549 -20.15 -17.53 -21.82
C ALA A 549 -21.46 -16.77 -22.09
N PRO A 550 -21.56 -15.83 -23.06
CA PRO A 550 -22.83 -15.18 -23.39
C PRO A 550 -23.89 -16.13 -23.97
N GLU A 551 -23.48 -17.25 -24.58
CA GLU A 551 -24.40 -18.28 -25.09
C GLU A 551 -25.01 -19.11 -23.96
N ARG A 552 -24.20 -19.44 -22.93
CA ARG A 552 -24.65 -20.19 -21.75
C ARG A 552 -25.45 -19.33 -20.76
N ASN A 553 -24.91 -18.15 -20.45
CA ASN A 553 -25.37 -17.24 -19.41
C ASN A 553 -25.62 -15.85 -20.03
N PRO A 554 -26.67 -15.67 -20.86
CA PRO A 554 -26.94 -14.41 -21.53
C PRO A 554 -27.29 -13.29 -20.54
N ILE A 555 -26.70 -12.11 -20.75
CA ILE A 555 -26.94 -10.90 -19.97
C ILE A 555 -27.77 -9.95 -20.84
N THR A 556 -29.01 -9.63 -20.43
CA THR A 556 -29.89 -8.75 -21.21
C THR A 556 -29.30 -7.34 -21.36
N LEU A 557 -29.41 -6.81 -22.59
CA LEU A 557 -29.05 -5.45 -22.99
C LEU A 557 -30.30 -4.55 -23.12
N ASP A 558 -31.48 -5.03 -22.68
CA ASP A 558 -32.77 -4.37 -22.92
C ASP A 558 -32.83 -3.00 -22.21
N LYS A 559 -32.75 -1.95 -23.03
CA LYS A 559 -32.73 -0.56 -22.55
C LYS A 559 -34.08 -0.15 -21.95
N ASN A 560 -35.19 -0.70 -22.45
CA ASN A 560 -36.55 -0.29 -22.06
C ASN A 560 -36.65 1.26 -22.11
N ASP A 561 -37.27 1.91 -21.12
CA ASP A 561 -37.37 3.37 -21.02
C ASP A 561 -36.08 4.08 -20.52
N ALA A 562 -34.92 3.40 -20.51
CA ALA A 562 -33.66 3.99 -20.04
C ALA A 562 -33.20 5.14 -20.97
N LYS A 563 -33.06 6.32 -20.38
CA LYS A 563 -32.53 7.51 -21.06
C LYS A 563 -31.02 7.40 -21.29
N THR A 564 -30.49 8.14 -22.26
CA THR A 564 -29.04 8.34 -22.38
C THR A 564 -28.54 9.33 -21.34
N ILE A 565 -27.26 9.28 -20.99
CA ILE A 565 -26.63 10.30 -20.12
C ILE A 565 -26.70 11.71 -20.72
N ASP A 566 -26.72 11.85 -22.05
CA ASP A 566 -26.91 13.14 -22.73
C ASP A 566 -28.31 13.75 -22.44
N ALA A 567 -29.33 12.91 -22.23
CA ALA A 567 -30.69 13.34 -21.88
C ALA A 567 -30.92 13.54 -20.36
N ILE A 568 -29.93 13.22 -19.53
CA ILE A 568 -29.92 13.47 -18.08
C ILE A 568 -29.00 14.66 -17.72
N GLY A 569 -27.92 14.86 -18.49
CA GLY A 569 -26.87 15.83 -18.22
C GLY A 569 -25.71 15.25 -17.42
N LEU A 570 -24.55 15.89 -17.52
CA LEU A 570 -23.35 15.53 -16.76
C LEU A 570 -23.35 16.20 -15.38
N ALA A 571 -22.71 15.57 -14.40
CA ALA A 571 -22.41 16.22 -13.13
C ALA A 571 -21.48 17.43 -13.38
N LYS A 572 -21.82 18.58 -12.77
CA LYS A 572 -20.97 19.77 -12.80
C LYS A 572 -19.71 19.48 -11.99
N VAL A 573 -18.54 19.59 -12.63
CA VAL A 573 -17.26 19.63 -11.92
C VAL A 573 -17.14 21.00 -11.25
N GLU A 574 -16.96 21.00 -9.93
CA GLU A 574 -16.64 22.21 -9.19
C GLU A 574 -15.20 22.61 -9.47
N LYS A 575 -14.96 23.89 -9.79
CA LYS A 575 -13.60 24.40 -9.95
C LYS A 575 -13.01 24.59 -8.55
N PRO A 576 -11.84 24.01 -8.23
CA PRO A 576 -11.23 24.22 -6.93
C PRO A 576 -10.95 25.70 -6.68
N GLU A 577 -11.26 26.18 -5.48
CA GLU A 577 -10.83 27.50 -5.01
C GLU A 577 -9.36 27.41 -4.58
N PHE A 578 -8.54 28.36 -5.05
CA PHE A 578 -7.15 28.46 -4.64
C PHE A 578 -7.01 29.43 -3.46
N ALA A 579 -6.20 29.06 -2.47
CA ALA A 579 -5.77 29.99 -1.45
C ALA A 579 -4.91 31.11 -2.07
N ALA A 580 -4.81 32.25 -1.36
CA ALA A 580 -3.97 33.34 -1.80
C ALA A 580 -2.51 32.86 -2.01
N ALA A 581 -1.89 33.34 -3.09
CA ALA A 581 -0.58 32.88 -3.53
C ALA A 581 0.48 33.04 -2.42
N MET A 582 1.31 32.02 -2.24
CA MET A 582 2.46 32.11 -1.34
C MET A 582 3.52 33.00 -1.98
N THR A 583 3.90 34.05 -1.26
CA THR A 583 4.81 35.10 -1.73
C THR A 583 5.71 35.55 -0.58
N ILE A 584 6.81 36.24 -0.92
CA ILE A 584 7.68 36.88 0.07
C ILE A 584 7.50 38.39 -0.05
N LYS A 585 7.22 39.06 1.08
CA LYS A 585 6.93 40.49 1.14
C LYS A 585 7.58 41.09 2.37
N ASN A 586 8.44 42.10 2.19
CA ASN A 586 9.30 42.64 3.24
C ASN A 586 10.09 41.52 3.96
N GLY A 587 10.48 40.45 3.23
CA GLY A 587 11.10 39.24 3.76
C GLY A 587 10.29 38.42 4.77
N TRP A 588 8.95 38.55 4.78
CA TRP A 588 8.04 37.59 5.39
C TRP A 588 7.45 36.66 4.33
N LEU A 589 7.41 35.35 4.58
CA LEU A 589 6.65 34.39 3.76
C LEU A 589 5.16 34.48 4.14
N ILE A 590 4.32 34.88 3.19
CA ILE A 590 2.90 35.16 3.41
C ILE A 590 2.00 34.46 2.39
N ARG A 591 0.76 34.18 2.78
CA ARG A 591 -0.37 33.95 1.87
C ARG A 591 -1.40 35.07 2.09
N GLY A 592 -1.62 35.90 1.08
CA GLY A 592 -2.52 37.06 1.17
C GLY A 592 -2.00 38.12 2.13
N ASN A 593 -2.61 38.22 3.32
CA ASN A 593 -2.21 39.14 4.41
C ASN A 593 -1.71 38.40 5.67
N SER A 594 -1.54 37.07 5.64
CA SER A 594 -1.16 36.27 6.82
C SER A 594 0.23 35.67 6.65
N LEU A 595 1.01 35.63 7.75
CA LEU A 595 2.24 34.84 7.82
C LEU A 595 1.95 33.35 7.65
N VAL A 596 2.79 32.66 6.87
CA VAL A 596 2.74 31.20 6.78
C VAL A 596 3.43 30.58 8.01
N ALA A 597 2.66 29.84 8.79
CA ALA A 597 3.06 29.26 10.08
C ALA A 597 2.42 27.89 10.32
N GLY A 598 3.06 27.06 11.15
CA GLY A 598 2.59 25.74 11.56
C GLY A 598 3.73 24.77 11.86
N ASN A 599 3.39 23.60 12.42
CA ASN A 599 4.33 22.49 12.54
C ASN A 599 4.65 21.91 11.15
N ARG A 600 5.83 21.30 11.03
CA ARG A 600 6.30 20.63 9.81
C ARG A 600 6.46 19.13 10.05
N GLN A 601 6.18 18.32 9.04
CA GLN A 601 6.33 16.86 9.08
C GLN A 601 7.32 16.40 8.00
N ASP A 602 8.19 15.46 8.35
CA ASP A 602 9.08 14.72 7.47
C ASP A 602 8.42 13.42 6.94
N VAL A 603 8.86 12.97 5.77
CA VAL A 603 8.45 11.68 5.20
C VAL A 603 9.31 10.50 5.70
N GLN A 604 8.70 9.32 5.87
CA GLN A 604 9.46 8.09 6.15
C GLN A 604 10.26 7.66 4.92
N TRP A 605 11.59 7.76 4.98
CA TRP A 605 12.50 7.57 3.86
C TRP A 605 12.90 6.10 3.54
N TRP A 606 12.51 5.12 4.35
CA TRP A 606 12.71 3.67 4.08
C TRP A 606 11.82 2.75 4.92
N SER A 607 11.57 3.08 6.20
CA SER A 607 10.92 2.18 7.17
C SER A 607 9.39 2.24 7.12
N GLY A 608 8.74 1.22 6.55
CA GLY A 608 7.27 1.12 6.48
C GLY A 608 6.77 -0.31 6.29
N ASN A 609 5.59 -0.67 6.79
CA ASN A 609 5.14 -2.07 6.79
C ASN A 609 3.64 -2.16 6.48
N THR A 610 3.27 -3.01 5.51
CA THR A 610 1.92 -3.17 4.95
C THR A 610 0.97 -3.97 5.85
N LYS A 611 1.50 -4.61 6.90
CA LYS A 611 0.76 -5.42 7.88
C LYS A 611 0.26 -4.50 9.00
N SER A 612 -0.89 -4.82 9.61
CA SER A 612 -1.75 -3.87 10.34
C SER A 612 -1.07 -3.03 11.44
N ILE A 613 -0.06 -3.57 12.11
CA ILE A 613 0.69 -2.87 13.17
C ILE A 613 1.63 -1.78 12.62
N GLY A 614 2.17 -1.95 11.40
CA GLY A 614 3.02 -0.98 10.73
C GLY A 614 2.26 0.21 10.15
N ILE A 615 1.05 -0.04 9.65
CA ILE A 615 0.12 0.97 9.14
C ILE A 615 -0.18 2.02 10.23
N LYS A 616 -0.54 1.57 11.45
CA LYS A 616 -0.92 2.44 12.58
C LYS A 616 0.09 3.57 12.83
N ASN A 617 1.38 3.22 12.84
CA ASN A 617 2.50 4.10 13.19
C ASN A 617 3.10 4.87 11.98
N SER A 618 2.55 4.72 10.78
CA SER A 618 3.07 5.42 9.60
C SER A 618 2.78 6.93 9.61
N LYS A 619 3.76 7.72 9.12
CA LYS A 619 3.58 9.11 8.67
C LYS A 619 3.03 9.12 7.25
N ALA A 620 2.27 10.16 6.90
CA ALA A 620 1.81 10.37 5.53
C ALA A 620 3.00 10.62 4.57
N HIS A 621 2.93 10.09 3.35
CA HIS A 621 4.01 10.12 2.37
C HIS A 621 3.48 10.23 0.93
N ILE A 622 3.85 11.28 0.18
CA ILE A 622 3.27 11.56 -1.15
C ILE A 622 3.47 10.40 -2.16
N THR A 623 4.70 9.89 -2.24
CA THR A 623 5.13 8.92 -3.27
C THR A 623 5.36 7.51 -2.70
N ARG A 624 4.61 7.11 -1.67
CA ARG A 624 4.62 5.74 -1.15
C ARG A 624 3.59 4.94 -1.92
N PHE A 625 3.96 3.79 -2.45
CA PHE A 625 3.06 2.91 -3.18
C PHE A 625 2.93 1.55 -2.48
N VAL A 626 1.69 1.17 -2.20
CA VAL A 626 1.33 -0.21 -1.87
C VAL A 626 0.34 -0.67 -2.94
N PRO A 627 0.74 -1.61 -3.81
CA PRO A 627 -0.16 -2.14 -4.84
C PRO A 627 -1.50 -2.59 -4.24
N ASN A 628 -2.57 -2.37 -5.02
CA ASN A 628 -3.96 -2.66 -4.67
C ASN A 628 -4.56 -1.91 -3.45
N ARG A 629 -3.79 -1.22 -2.60
CA ARG A 629 -4.27 -0.69 -1.30
C ARG A 629 -4.02 0.81 -1.11
N GLU A 630 -5.07 1.54 -0.78
CA GLU A 630 -5.05 2.99 -0.51
C GLU A 630 -5.30 3.27 0.99
N GLY A 631 -4.78 4.38 1.51
CA GLY A 631 -5.03 4.87 2.86
C GLY A 631 -3.75 5.28 3.60
N LYS A 632 -3.91 5.77 4.83
CA LYS A 632 -2.79 6.23 5.68
C LYS A 632 -1.69 5.16 5.74
N GLY A 633 -0.50 5.48 5.24
CA GLY A 633 0.67 4.59 5.29
C GLY A 633 0.66 3.41 4.30
N LEU A 634 -0.38 3.27 3.50
CA LEU A 634 -0.48 2.40 2.33
C LEU A 634 -0.09 3.23 1.09
N THR A 635 -0.83 3.16 -0.03
CA THR A 635 -0.81 4.28 -1.00
C THR A 635 -1.59 5.44 -0.39
N ASP A 636 -0.90 6.47 0.09
CA ASP A 636 -1.50 7.58 0.81
C ASP A 636 -2.48 8.39 -0.07
N ASN A 637 -3.71 8.58 0.40
CA ASN A 637 -4.71 9.44 -0.25
C ASN A 637 -4.38 10.91 0.03
N LEU A 638 -4.08 11.68 -1.02
CA LEU A 638 -3.56 13.04 -0.90
C LEU A 638 -4.64 14.05 -0.45
N GLU A 639 -5.90 13.83 -0.85
CA GLU A 639 -7.06 14.65 -0.46
C GLU A 639 -7.25 14.62 1.07
N VAL A 640 -7.44 13.41 1.61
CA VAL A 640 -7.64 13.16 3.05
C VAL A 640 -6.43 13.61 3.87
N ASN A 641 -5.20 13.34 3.40
CA ASN A 641 -4.00 13.77 4.12
C ASN A 641 -3.85 15.30 4.16
N THR A 642 -4.18 16.01 3.08
CA THR A 642 -4.14 17.47 3.07
C THR A 642 -5.30 18.10 3.85
N ASP A 643 -6.47 17.45 3.97
CA ASP A 643 -7.52 17.87 4.91
C ASP A 643 -7.10 17.70 6.37
N LEU A 644 -6.44 16.58 6.71
CA LEU A 644 -5.87 16.36 8.05
C LEU A 644 -4.77 17.40 8.37
N MET A 645 -3.96 17.82 7.39
CA MET A 645 -3.06 18.96 7.53
C MET A 645 -3.83 20.29 7.72
N LYS A 646 -4.87 20.53 6.92
CA LYS A 646 -5.72 21.74 7.02
C LYS A 646 -6.41 21.85 8.39
N ALA A 647 -6.82 20.74 8.98
CA ALA A 647 -7.47 20.68 10.30
C ALA A 647 -6.51 20.64 11.50
N SER A 648 -5.31 20.06 11.37
CA SER A 648 -4.34 19.93 12.47
C SER A 648 -3.41 21.14 12.63
N SER A 649 -2.36 21.03 13.46
CA SER A 649 -1.30 22.05 13.56
C SER A 649 -0.17 21.88 12.52
N THR A 650 -0.16 20.78 11.75
CA THR A 650 0.85 20.51 10.72
C THR A 650 0.45 21.17 9.40
N LYS A 651 1.19 22.20 8.98
CA LYS A 651 0.90 22.98 7.74
C LYS A 651 1.93 22.78 6.64
N VAL A 652 3.07 22.18 6.96
CA VAL A 652 4.19 21.95 6.03
C VAL A 652 4.51 20.46 5.98
N LEU A 653 4.70 19.93 4.77
CA LEU A 653 5.30 18.61 4.56
C LEU A 653 6.65 18.79 3.87
N GLU A 654 7.71 18.18 4.41
CA GLU A 654 9.02 18.08 3.77
C GLU A 654 9.13 16.72 3.09
N HIS A 655 9.41 16.71 1.77
CA HIS A 655 9.49 15.50 0.96
C HIS A 655 10.87 15.35 0.29
N ASN A 656 11.39 14.12 0.33
CA ASN A 656 12.51 13.61 -0.45
C ASN A 656 12.15 12.20 -0.97
N TYR A 657 12.85 11.72 -2.01
CA TYR A 657 12.77 10.32 -2.43
C TYR A 657 13.38 9.37 -1.37
N GLY A 658 12.99 8.09 -1.37
CA GLY A 658 13.46 7.11 -0.38
C GLY A 658 14.91 6.64 -0.61
N LEU A 659 15.49 5.93 0.36
CA LEU A 659 16.82 5.31 0.22
C LEU A 659 16.84 4.18 -0.82
N TRP A 660 15.78 3.37 -0.83
CA TRP A 660 15.66 2.22 -1.71
C TRP A 660 14.20 1.96 -2.08
N TYR A 661 14.02 1.39 -3.26
CA TYR A 661 12.72 0.96 -3.77
C TYR A 661 12.20 -0.29 -3.04
N ASP A 662 13.09 -1.28 -2.82
CA ASP A 662 12.78 -2.63 -2.36
C ASP A 662 13.02 -2.80 -0.85
N ARG A 663 11.98 -3.22 -0.12
CA ARG A 663 12.05 -3.41 1.34
C ARG A 663 12.92 -4.60 1.77
N ARG A 664 13.41 -5.44 0.86
CA ARG A 664 14.46 -6.43 1.17
C ARG A 664 15.75 -5.76 1.68
N ARG A 665 16.03 -4.50 1.32
CA ARG A 665 17.19 -3.70 1.76
C ARG A 665 17.14 -3.22 3.22
N ASP A 666 16.07 -3.51 3.94
CA ASP A 666 15.96 -3.29 5.39
C ASP A 666 17.05 -3.99 6.22
N ASP A 667 17.61 -5.08 5.69
CA ASP A 667 18.79 -5.75 6.25
C ASP A 667 20.02 -4.82 6.36
N HIS A 668 20.00 -3.66 5.69
CA HIS A 668 21.14 -2.75 5.53
C HIS A 668 22.37 -3.46 4.94
N GLU A 669 22.15 -4.49 4.11
CA GLU A 669 23.21 -5.21 3.42
C GLU A 669 23.59 -4.58 2.08
N ARG A 670 24.79 -4.92 1.60
CA ARG A 670 25.38 -4.37 0.36
C ARG A 670 25.24 -5.32 -0.84
N ILE A 671 24.74 -6.54 -0.60
CA ILE A 671 24.68 -7.64 -1.59
C ILE A 671 23.65 -7.40 -2.69
N ARG A 672 23.85 -8.02 -3.86
CA ARG A 672 22.85 -8.06 -4.94
C ARG A 672 21.69 -8.97 -4.54
N ARG A 673 20.45 -8.62 -4.89
CA ARG A 673 19.30 -9.53 -4.75
C ARG A 673 19.35 -10.60 -5.85
N MET A 674 18.82 -11.80 -5.57
CA MET A 674 18.90 -12.93 -6.52
C MET A 674 17.93 -12.80 -7.70
N ASP A 675 16.84 -12.08 -7.50
CA ASP A 675 15.72 -11.91 -8.42
C ASP A 675 14.99 -10.59 -8.14
N GLY A 676 13.93 -10.32 -8.93
CA GLY A 676 13.02 -9.19 -8.76
C GLY A 676 11.85 -9.41 -7.78
N ASP A 677 11.84 -10.40 -6.87
CA ASP A 677 10.75 -10.58 -5.87
C ASP A 677 10.84 -9.53 -4.75
N VAL A 678 10.68 -8.26 -5.14
CA VAL A 678 10.73 -7.04 -4.33
C VAL A 678 9.53 -6.92 -3.39
N TRP A 679 9.73 -6.34 -2.19
CA TRP A 679 8.67 -6.27 -1.18
C TRP A 679 8.15 -4.84 -0.95
N ALA A 680 6.84 -4.70 -0.76
CA ALA A 680 6.15 -3.43 -0.47
C ALA A 680 6.22 -3.04 1.04
N PRO A 681 5.96 -1.76 1.42
CA PRO A 681 5.67 -0.60 0.59
C PRO A 681 6.86 -0.17 -0.28
N PHE A 682 6.60 0.19 -1.52
CA PHE A 682 7.59 0.76 -2.41
C PHE A 682 7.73 2.26 -2.15
N TYR A 683 8.97 2.71 -2.00
CA TYR A 683 9.30 4.14 -1.95
C TYR A 683 9.75 4.54 -3.36
N GLU A 684 8.80 5.07 -4.14
CA GLU A 684 9.04 5.36 -5.56
C GLU A 684 10.13 6.42 -5.73
N LEU A 685 10.99 6.19 -6.73
CA LEU A 685 12.14 7.04 -7.04
C LEU A 685 11.87 7.85 -8.32
N PRO A 686 12.45 9.06 -8.49
CA PRO A 686 12.06 10.00 -9.55
C PRO A 686 12.44 9.60 -10.98
N PHE A 687 13.28 8.59 -11.17
CA PHE A 687 13.78 8.14 -12.47
C PHE A 687 13.00 6.93 -12.99
N ALA A 688 12.87 6.81 -14.30
CA ALA A 688 12.13 5.70 -14.90
C ALA A 688 12.95 4.40 -14.90
N ARG A 689 12.27 3.25 -14.78
CA ARG A 689 12.86 1.94 -15.15
C ARG A 689 12.94 1.86 -16.68
N SER A 690 14.04 1.31 -17.20
CA SER A 690 14.35 1.33 -18.64
C SER A 690 13.81 0.12 -19.42
N GLY A 691 13.35 -0.91 -18.70
CA GLY A 691 13.03 -2.23 -19.24
C GLY A 691 14.26 -3.10 -19.57
N LYS A 692 15.48 -2.53 -19.52
CA LYS A 692 16.73 -3.14 -20.00
C LYS A 692 17.65 -3.58 -18.84
N GLU A 693 18.37 -4.67 -19.10
CA GLU A 693 19.32 -5.29 -18.16
C GLU A 693 18.69 -5.56 -16.78
N LEU A 694 19.51 -5.72 -15.73
CA LEU A 694 19.08 -5.84 -14.35
C LEU A 694 19.91 -4.91 -13.45
N ALA A 695 19.26 -4.28 -12.48
CA ALA A 695 19.86 -3.50 -11.41
C ALA A 695 20.21 -4.39 -10.19
N TRP A 696 20.75 -3.78 -9.13
CA TRP A 696 21.18 -4.49 -7.93
C TRP A 696 20.03 -5.12 -7.10
N ASP A 697 18.80 -4.68 -7.36
CA ASP A 697 17.54 -5.17 -6.76
C ASP A 697 16.82 -6.24 -7.61
N GLY A 698 17.35 -6.59 -8.79
CA GLY A 698 16.79 -7.63 -9.65
C GLY A 698 15.63 -7.21 -10.56
N LEU A 699 15.23 -5.93 -10.54
CA LEU A 699 14.38 -5.33 -11.58
C LEU A 699 15.26 -4.69 -12.68
N SER A 700 14.70 -4.16 -13.78
CA SER A 700 15.52 -3.49 -14.80
C SER A 700 16.28 -2.26 -14.30
N LYS A 701 17.32 -1.86 -15.03
CA LYS A 701 18.09 -0.64 -14.72
C LYS A 701 17.26 0.61 -14.93
N TYR A 702 17.58 1.67 -14.19
CA TYR A 702 17.02 3.00 -14.40
C TYR A 702 17.55 3.65 -15.69
N ASP A 703 16.74 4.51 -16.30
CA ASP A 703 17.18 5.51 -17.28
C ASP A 703 17.06 6.89 -16.63
N LEU A 704 18.19 7.47 -16.23
CA LEU A 704 18.29 8.77 -15.56
C LEU A 704 17.91 9.96 -16.47
N THR A 705 17.72 9.73 -17.78
CA THR A 705 17.17 10.72 -18.72
C THR A 705 15.66 10.62 -18.89
N LYS A 706 15.01 9.65 -18.23
CA LYS A 706 13.55 9.46 -18.20
C LYS A 706 13.04 9.50 -16.76
N TYR A 707 11.80 9.92 -16.59
CA TYR A 707 11.23 10.22 -15.27
C TYR A 707 10.05 9.33 -14.92
N ASN A 708 9.94 8.97 -13.64
CA ASN A 708 8.85 8.18 -13.10
C ASN A 708 7.56 9.03 -13.08
N LEU A 709 6.70 8.84 -14.08
CA LEU A 709 5.54 9.71 -14.27
C LEU A 709 4.59 9.70 -13.05
N TRP A 710 4.41 8.56 -12.39
CA TRP A 710 3.56 8.43 -11.19
C TRP A 710 4.12 9.18 -9.97
N TYR A 711 5.45 9.13 -9.77
CA TYR A 711 6.12 9.88 -8.70
C TYR A 711 5.90 11.40 -8.87
N TRP A 712 6.08 11.89 -10.09
CA TRP A 712 5.99 13.32 -10.42
C TRP A 712 4.55 13.83 -10.47
N ASP A 713 3.61 13.00 -10.95
CA ASP A 713 2.16 13.26 -10.93
C ASP A 713 1.63 13.39 -9.49
N ARG A 714 1.96 12.45 -8.57
CA ARG A 714 1.52 12.59 -7.17
C ARG A 714 2.14 13.79 -6.46
N LEU A 715 3.38 14.17 -6.80
CA LEU A 715 3.96 15.44 -6.33
C LEU A 715 3.20 16.66 -6.85
N LYS A 716 2.83 16.69 -8.14
CA LYS A 716 2.01 17.76 -8.74
C LYS A 716 0.64 17.85 -8.05
N GLN A 717 -0.06 16.72 -7.91
CA GLN A 717 -1.36 16.63 -7.22
C GLN A 717 -1.27 17.14 -5.77
N PHE A 718 -0.21 16.78 -5.03
CA PHE A 718 -0.02 17.29 -3.67
C PHE A 718 0.24 18.80 -3.66
N ALA A 719 1.01 19.34 -4.60
CA ALA A 719 1.25 20.78 -4.73
C ALA A 719 -0.03 21.57 -5.08
N ASP A 720 -0.90 21.01 -5.92
CA ASP A 720 -2.19 21.61 -6.25
C ASP A 720 -3.15 21.64 -5.05
N LEU A 721 -3.20 20.56 -4.26
CA LEU A 721 -3.96 20.51 -3.01
C LEU A 721 -3.37 21.45 -1.93
N VAL A 722 -2.04 21.57 -1.90
CA VAL A 722 -1.32 22.54 -1.07
C VAL A 722 -1.75 23.98 -1.38
N ASP A 723 -1.89 24.33 -2.66
CA ASP A 723 -2.32 25.65 -3.11
C ASP A 723 -3.83 25.90 -2.95
N GLN A 724 -4.67 24.87 -3.05
CA GLN A 724 -6.10 24.97 -2.69
C GLN A 724 -6.31 25.16 -1.18
N LYS A 725 -5.51 24.48 -0.36
CA LYS A 725 -5.75 24.38 1.10
C LYS A 725 -4.89 25.33 1.94
N GLY A 726 -4.03 26.14 1.31
CA GLY A 726 -3.20 27.15 1.98
C GLY A 726 -2.02 26.56 2.76
N LEU A 727 -1.53 25.39 2.36
CA LEU A 727 -0.45 24.65 3.00
C LEU A 727 0.90 24.99 2.35
N VAL A 728 1.96 24.22 2.68
CA VAL A 728 3.29 24.27 2.05
C VAL A 728 3.84 22.88 1.76
N LEU A 729 4.46 22.72 0.59
CA LEU A 729 5.38 21.62 0.28
C LEU A 729 6.81 22.16 0.31
N ILE A 730 7.69 21.53 1.09
CA ILE A 730 9.14 21.71 0.96
C ILE A 730 9.67 20.52 0.15
N HIS A 731 10.14 20.79 -1.07
CA HIS A 731 10.67 19.79 -1.99
C HIS A 731 12.20 19.76 -1.88
N GLN A 732 12.74 18.66 -1.38
CA GLN A 732 14.18 18.42 -1.26
C GLN A 732 14.67 17.74 -2.55
N ASN A 733 15.38 18.50 -3.40
CA ASN A 733 15.71 18.04 -4.75
C ASN A 733 16.60 16.80 -4.77
N TYR A 734 17.64 16.76 -3.95
CA TYR A 734 18.46 15.58 -3.75
C TYR A 734 18.26 15.00 -2.33
N PHE A 735 18.85 13.84 -2.09
CA PHE A 735 18.91 13.24 -0.76
C PHE A 735 20.31 12.68 -0.51
N GLN A 736 21.11 13.42 0.27
CA GLN A 736 22.55 13.19 0.42
C GLN A 736 22.88 11.86 1.13
N HIS A 737 21.97 11.35 1.98
CA HIS A 737 22.17 10.13 2.76
C HIS A 737 22.45 8.86 1.92
N ASN A 738 22.16 8.91 0.61
CA ASN A 738 22.46 7.83 -0.35
C ASN A 738 23.94 7.72 -0.73
N ILE A 739 24.69 8.82 -0.68
CA ILE A 739 26.09 8.91 -1.15
C ILE A 739 27.12 8.98 -0.02
N ILE A 740 26.65 8.99 1.24
CA ILE A 740 27.47 9.00 2.47
C ILE A 740 26.84 8.12 3.57
N GLU A 741 27.47 8.09 4.75
CA GLU A 741 27.13 7.30 5.95
C GLU A 741 27.12 5.77 5.80
N ALA A 742 26.39 5.11 4.88
CA ALA A 742 26.41 3.63 4.79
C ALA A 742 26.18 3.05 3.38
N GLY A 743 26.89 1.95 3.09
CA GLY A 743 26.92 1.32 1.77
C GLY A 743 25.57 0.77 1.28
N ALA A 744 24.68 0.36 2.17
CA ALA A 744 23.34 -0.09 1.81
C ALA A 744 22.48 1.00 1.16
N HIS A 745 22.68 2.26 1.57
CA HIS A 745 21.99 3.41 0.99
C HIS A 745 22.41 3.65 -0.47
N TYR A 746 23.67 3.29 -0.81
CA TYR A 746 24.22 3.42 -2.16
C TYR A 746 23.98 2.19 -3.03
N ALA A 747 23.77 1.01 -2.42
CA ALA A 747 23.68 -0.28 -3.13
C ALA A 747 22.62 -0.27 -4.24
N ASP A 748 21.40 0.21 -3.93
CA ASP A 748 20.28 0.27 -4.87
C ASP A 748 20.02 1.70 -5.42
N PHE A 749 20.91 2.65 -5.13
CA PHE A 749 20.78 4.05 -5.54
C PHE A 749 20.83 4.18 -7.08
N PRO A 750 19.85 4.85 -7.75
CA PRO A 750 19.77 4.87 -9.21
C PRO A 750 21.01 5.41 -9.94
N TRP A 751 21.72 6.38 -9.35
CA TRP A 751 22.89 7.00 -9.99
C TRP A 751 24.12 6.09 -10.01
N ARG A 752 24.17 5.03 -9.19
CA ARG A 752 25.25 4.04 -9.20
C ARG A 752 25.34 3.34 -10.55
N THR A 753 26.55 3.13 -11.07
CA THR A 753 26.82 2.53 -12.40
C THR A 753 26.14 1.17 -12.60
N ALA A 754 26.08 0.30 -11.58
CA ALA A 754 25.36 -0.97 -11.65
C ALA A 754 23.82 -0.83 -11.81
N ASN A 755 23.24 0.34 -11.54
CA ASN A 755 21.78 0.54 -11.46
C ASN A 755 21.18 1.36 -12.61
N ASN A 756 21.98 1.95 -13.51
CA ASN A 756 21.48 2.72 -14.65
C ASN A 756 22.14 2.38 -15.99
N ILE A 757 21.48 2.76 -17.09
CA ILE A 757 21.97 2.59 -18.47
C ILE A 757 22.73 3.81 -19.03
N ASN A 758 22.97 4.84 -18.22
CA ASN A 758 23.41 6.16 -18.67
C ASN A 758 24.94 6.38 -18.53
N GLY A 759 25.66 5.42 -17.97
CA GLY A 759 27.13 5.44 -17.91
C GLY A 759 27.70 6.49 -16.96
N THR A 760 27.13 6.63 -15.75
CA THR A 760 27.48 7.68 -14.77
C THR A 760 28.94 7.70 -14.28
N GLY A 761 29.72 6.65 -14.54
CA GLY A 761 31.17 6.62 -14.33
C GLY A 761 31.63 6.36 -12.89
N PHE A 762 30.72 6.03 -11.97
CA PHE A 762 31.10 5.68 -10.60
C PHE A 762 31.81 4.31 -10.53
N PRO A 763 32.76 4.11 -9.59
CA PRO A 763 33.54 2.89 -9.48
C PRO A 763 32.70 1.66 -9.13
N GLU A 764 32.99 0.55 -9.82
CA GLU A 764 32.49 -0.80 -9.52
C GLU A 764 33.69 -1.77 -9.50
N PRO A 765 33.78 -2.71 -8.54
CA PRO A 765 32.92 -2.83 -7.37
C PRO A 765 33.03 -1.61 -6.46
N VAL A 766 31.91 -1.27 -5.79
CA VAL A 766 31.82 -0.06 -4.96
C VAL A 766 32.87 -0.09 -3.83
N PRO A 767 33.65 0.99 -3.63
CA PRO A 767 34.69 1.05 -2.60
C PRO A 767 34.09 1.27 -1.20
N TYR A 768 33.42 0.25 -0.65
CA TYR A 768 32.86 0.29 0.70
C TYR A 768 33.96 0.33 1.77
N ALA A 769 34.15 1.50 2.39
CA ALA A 769 35.13 1.70 3.44
C ALA A 769 34.80 0.81 4.66
N GLY A 770 35.70 -0.12 4.98
CA GLY A 770 35.53 -1.13 6.04
C GLY A 770 34.34 -2.06 5.82
N ASP A 771 33.97 -2.33 4.56
CA ASP A 771 32.76 -3.07 4.14
C ASP A 771 31.47 -2.60 4.85
N LYS A 772 31.33 -1.30 5.10
CA LYS A 772 30.12 -0.74 5.73
C LYS A 772 29.82 0.70 5.35
N ARG A 773 30.85 1.53 5.23
CA ARG A 773 30.72 2.98 5.00
C ARG A 773 30.88 3.30 3.51
N ILE A 774 30.32 4.42 3.09
CA ILE A 774 30.39 4.91 1.71
C ILE A 774 30.70 6.41 1.71
N PHE A 775 31.48 6.84 0.72
CA PHE A 775 31.96 8.21 0.57
C PHE A 775 32.05 8.53 -0.93
N MET A 776 30.91 8.87 -1.53
CA MET A 776 30.76 9.13 -2.97
C MET A 776 30.45 10.60 -3.28
N ALA A 777 30.51 11.50 -2.27
CA ALA A 777 30.05 12.87 -2.42
C ALA A 777 30.94 13.73 -3.34
N GLU A 778 32.27 13.63 -3.28
CA GLU A 778 33.15 14.32 -4.26
C GLU A 778 32.81 13.93 -5.71
N GLN A 779 32.69 12.62 -5.99
CA GLN A 779 32.44 12.13 -7.34
C GLN A 779 31.01 12.48 -7.81
N PHE A 780 30.03 12.46 -6.91
CA PHE A 780 28.64 12.81 -7.22
C PHE A 780 28.44 14.32 -7.38
N TYR A 781 29.20 15.14 -6.67
CA TYR A 781 29.15 16.60 -6.76
C TYR A 781 30.17 17.18 -7.75
N ASP A 782 30.92 16.35 -8.48
CA ASP A 782 31.77 16.78 -9.59
C ASP A 782 30.92 17.15 -10.83
N VAL A 783 30.89 18.45 -11.12
CA VAL A 783 30.16 19.06 -12.24
C VAL A 783 31.08 19.43 -13.41
N ASN A 784 32.33 18.96 -13.39
CA ASN A 784 33.29 19.09 -14.49
C ASN A 784 33.16 17.94 -15.50
N ASP A 785 32.79 16.74 -15.01
CA ASP A 785 32.39 15.61 -15.86
C ASP A 785 31.15 15.97 -16.70
N PRO A 786 31.26 15.96 -18.05
CA PRO A 786 30.16 16.40 -18.91
C PRO A 786 28.90 15.54 -18.82
N ALA A 787 29.03 14.25 -18.50
CA ALA A 787 27.91 13.33 -18.40
C ALA A 787 27.14 13.54 -17.09
N ARG A 788 27.84 13.57 -15.94
CA ARG A 788 27.23 13.91 -14.65
C ARG A 788 26.62 15.31 -14.67
N ARG A 789 27.36 16.32 -15.18
CA ARG A 789 26.84 17.70 -15.33
C ARG A 789 25.53 17.76 -16.12
N LYS A 790 25.43 17.04 -17.25
CA LYS A 790 24.20 16.98 -18.07
C LYS A 790 23.04 16.35 -17.29
N LEU A 791 23.27 15.24 -16.59
CA LEU A 791 22.25 14.57 -15.78
C LEU A 791 21.77 15.45 -14.62
N HIS A 792 22.68 16.14 -13.91
CA HIS A 792 22.30 17.07 -12.85
C HIS A 792 21.51 18.27 -13.38
N LYS A 793 21.91 18.89 -14.50
CA LYS A 793 21.13 19.98 -15.11
C LYS A 793 19.72 19.52 -15.48
N ALA A 794 19.59 18.38 -16.17
CA ALA A 794 18.29 17.82 -16.56
C ALA A 794 17.39 17.51 -15.34
N TYR A 795 17.95 16.89 -14.30
CA TYR A 795 17.20 16.58 -13.08
C TYR A 795 16.76 17.83 -12.32
N ILE A 796 17.62 18.84 -12.17
CA ILE A 796 17.26 20.14 -11.57
C ILE A 796 16.15 20.81 -12.39
N TYR A 797 16.25 20.79 -13.72
CA TYR A 797 15.19 21.31 -14.59
C TYR A 797 13.85 20.60 -14.34
N LYS A 798 13.84 19.26 -14.26
CA LYS A 798 12.61 18.51 -14.00
C LYS A 798 11.99 18.85 -12.64
N CYS A 799 12.82 19.03 -11.61
CA CYS A 799 12.36 19.44 -10.29
C CYS A 799 11.67 20.81 -10.26
N LEU A 800 12.09 21.75 -11.11
CA LEU A 800 11.48 23.09 -11.23
C LEU A 800 10.24 23.05 -12.13
N GLU A 801 10.35 22.38 -13.28
CA GLU A 801 9.29 22.15 -14.27
C GLU A 801 8.03 21.57 -13.62
N ASN A 802 8.18 20.58 -12.72
CA ASN A 802 7.04 19.87 -12.13
C ASN A 802 6.14 20.72 -11.22
N PHE A 803 6.56 21.94 -10.88
CA PHE A 803 5.80 22.87 -10.03
C PHE A 803 5.74 24.28 -10.63
N ASN A 804 5.98 24.40 -11.94
CA ASN A 804 6.03 25.68 -12.67
C ASN A 804 4.74 26.53 -12.58
N ASP A 805 3.59 25.89 -12.33
CA ASP A 805 2.27 26.52 -12.15
C ASP A 805 1.79 26.53 -10.68
N ASN A 806 2.61 26.05 -9.75
CA ASN A 806 2.33 26.07 -8.31
C ASN A 806 3.08 27.20 -7.59
N ASN A 807 2.53 27.65 -6.46
CA ASN A 807 3.11 28.72 -5.64
C ASN A 807 3.48 28.25 -4.22
N GLY A 808 2.82 27.23 -3.68
CA GLY A 808 3.03 26.68 -2.34
C GLY A 808 4.25 25.77 -2.17
N VAL A 809 5.19 25.79 -3.12
CA VAL A 809 6.35 24.89 -3.14
C VAL A 809 7.63 25.68 -2.89
N ILE A 810 8.40 25.24 -1.89
CA ILE A 810 9.75 25.76 -1.60
C ILE A 810 10.77 24.72 -2.07
N GLN A 811 11.68 25.14 -2.94
CA GLN A 811 12.73 24.28 -3.49
C GLN A 811 14.00 24.37 -2.63
N LEU A 812 14.40 23.24 -2.03
CA LEU A 812 15.67 23.11 -1.30
C LEU A 812 16.62 22.16 -2.03
N ILE A 813 17.93 22.37 -1.88
CA ILE A 813 18.92 21.58 -2.62
C ILE A 813 18.90 20.09 -2.24
N SER A 814 18.87 19.75 -0.96
CA SER A 814 18.91 18.35 -0.52
C SER A 814 18.54 18.14 0.94
N ALA A 815 17.87 17.02 1.22
CA ALA A 815 17.77 16.47 2.56
C ALA A 815 19.17 16.03 3.06
N GLU A 816 19.46 16.34 4.33
CA GLU A 816 20.74 16.15 5.03
C GLU A 816 22.00 16.71 4.30
N PHE A 817 21.89 17.86 3.61
CA PHE A 817 23.00 18.46 2.84
C PHE A 817 24.15 18.99 3.70
N THR A 818 25.37 18.55 3.39
CA THR A 818 26.66 19.08 3.87
C THR A 818 27.70 19.12 2.73
N GLY A 819 27.22 19.14 1.49
CA GLY A 819 28.02 19.10 0.28
C GLY A 819 28.83 20.39 0.02
N PRO A 820 29.63 20.41 -1.06
CA PRO A 820 30.59 21.47 -1.32
C PRO A 820 29.96 22.70 -1.98
N LEU A 821 30.59 23.87 -1.77
CA LEU A 821 30.14 25.17 -2.29
C LEU A 821 29.94 25.18 -3.82
N HIS A 822 30.84 24.56 -4.59
CA HIS A 822 30.78 24.58 -6.05
C HIS A 822 29.53 23.89 -6.61
N PHE A 823 28.97 22.90 -5.89
CA PHE A 823 27.73 22.25 -6.30
C PHE A 823 26.50 23.10 -5.98
N VAL A 824 26.53 23.86 -4.88
CA VAL A 824 25.46 24.84 -4.57
C VAL A 824 25.49 25.99 -5.56
N GLN A 825 26.68 26.46 -5.95
CA GLN A 825 26.86 27.43 -7.03
C GLN A 825 26.27 26.89 -8.34
N PHE A 826 26.64 25.68 -8.76
CA PHE A 826 26.08 25.04 -9.97
C PHE A 826 24.55 24.85 -9.91
N TRP A 827 24.00 24.48 -8.75
CA TRP A 827 22.54 24.35 -8.55
C TRP A 827 21.83 25.70 -8.75
N ILE A 828 22.35 26.76 -8.13
CA ILE A 828 21.82 28.13 -8.26
C ILE A 828 21.97 28.67 -9.69
N ASP A 829 23.13 28.46 -10.32
CA ASP A 829 23.37 28.91 -11.70
C ASP A 829 22.42 28.19 -12.68
N THR A 830 22.20 26.88 -12.48
CA THR A 830 21.23 26.09 -13.25
C THR A 830 19.79 26.59 -13.05
N ILE A 831 19.41 26.97 -11.83
CA ILE A 831 18.13 27.62 -11.56
C ILE A 831 18.05 28.99 -12.26
N LYS A 832 19.14 29.77 -12.28
CA LYS A 832 19.18 31.09 -12.93
C LYS A 832 19.01 30.97 -14.46
N GLU A 833 19.61 29.97 -15.07
CA GLU A 833 19.37 29.58 -16.47
C GLU A 833 17.89 29.23 -16.69
N TRP A 834 17.31 28.36 -15.87
CA TRP A 834 15.91 27.94 -15.99
C TRP A 834 14.90 29.09 -15.78
N LYS A 835 15.11 29.96 -14.77
CA LYS A 835 14.28 31.16 -14.51
C LYS A 835 14.32 32.10 -15.74
N LYS A 836 15.47 32.24 -16.40
CA LYS A 836 15.65 33.02 -17.63
C LYS A 836 14.98 32.38 -18.85
N GLU A 837 15.09 31.07 -19.01
CA GLU A 837 14.51 30.32 -20.15
C GLU A 837 12.98 30.21 -20.10
N THR A 838 12.39 30.20 -18.89
CA THR A 838 10.95 29.96 -18.70
C THR A 838 10.13 31.17 -18.25
N GLY A 839 10.78 32.21 -17.70
CA GLY A 839 10.08 33.34 -17.06
C GLY A 839 9.33 32.97 -15.77
N LYS A 840 9.60 31.80 -15.17
CA LYS A 840 8.96 31.30 -13.96
C LYS A 840 9.80 31.61 -12.71
N HIS A 841 9.15 31.88 -11.59
CA HIS A 841 9.79 32.33 -10.34
C HIS A 841 9.36 31.47 -9.13
N PRO A 842 9.80 30.19 -9.03
CA PRO A 842 9.61 29.37 -7.85
C PRO A 842 10.45 29.88 -6.67
N ILE A 843 9.99 29.63 -5.44
CA ILE A 843 10.66 30.05 -4.20
C ILE A 843 11.86 29.13 -3.93
N ILE A 844 13.07 29.69 -4.01
CA ILE A 844 14.35 29.00 -3.82
C ILE A 844 14.84 29.21 -2.39
N GLY A 845 15.03 28.11 -1.65
CA GLY A 845 15.55 28.14 -0.28
C GLY A 845 16.98 27.62 -0.17
N LEU A 846 17.81 28.36 0.56
CA LEU A 846 19.21 28.03 0.85
C LEU A 846 19.33 27.32 2.21
N SER A 847 19.30 25.98 2.19
CA SER A 847 19.44 25.09 3.35
C SER A 847 20.79 24.34 3.29
N VAL A 848 21.85 24.93 3.83
CA VAL A 848 23.24 24.44 3.73
C VAL A 848 24.04 24.69 5.02
N THR A 849 25.34 24.36 5.07
CA THR A 849 26.24 24.72 6.19
C THR A 849 26.57 26.22 6.19
N LYS A 850 26.88 26.82 7.35
CA LYS A 850 27.05 28.29 7.48
C LYS A 850 28.11 28.86 6.53
N ASP A 851 29.22 28.17 6.35
CA ASP A 851 30.30 28.58 5.45
C ASP A 851 29.85 28.65 3.98
N VAL A 852 29.05 27.67 3.54
CA VAL A 852 28.46 27.65 2.19
C VAL A 852 27.32 28.67 2.07
N GLN A 853 26.51 28.83 3.12
CA GLN A 853 25.40 29.80 3.18
C GLN A 853 25.93 31.23 3.02
N ASP A 854 26.93 31.59 3.81
CA ASP A 854 27.53 32.93 3.82
C ASP A 854 28.28 33.21 2.52
N ALA A 855 28.98 32.22 1.95
CA ALA A 855 29.66 32.36 0.65
C ALA A 855 28.69 32.56 -0.53
N ILE A 856 27.51 31.93 -0.52
CA ILE A 856 26.46 32.16 -1.53
C ILE A 856 25.79 33.52 -1.34
N LEU A 857 25.51 33.92 -0.10
CA LEU A 857 24.84 35.21 0.18
C LEU A 857 25.76 36.42 -0.03
N ALA A 858 27.08 36.22 0.03
CA ALA A 858 28.09 37.24 -0.31
C ALA A 858 28.32 37.42 -1.83
N ASP A 859 27.78 36.54 -2.69
CA ASP A 859 27.80 36.68 -4.16
C ASP A 859 26.46 37.30 -4.62
N PRO A 860 26.40 38.58 -5.03
CA PRO A 860 25.15 39.22 -5.39
C PRO A 860 24.42 38.54 -6.56
N SER A 861 25.16 37.91 -7.49
CA SER A 861 24.55 37.23 -8.64
C SER A 861 23.82 35.96 -8.22
N ARG A 862 24.28 35.27 -7.17
CA ARG A 862 23.66 34.04 -6.66
C ARG A 862 22.67 34.32 -5.53
N ALA A 863 22.96 35.30 -4.67
CA ALA A 863 22.03 35.79 -3.66
C ALA A 863 20.72 36.32 -4.26
N ASP A 864 20.74 36.94 -5.45
CA ASP A 864 19.56 37.35 -6.23
C ASP A 864 18.61 36.18 -6.57
N VAL A 865 19.13 34.96 -6.72
CA VAL A 865 18.32 33.77 -7.06
C VAL A 865 17.64 33.17 -5.84
N VAL A 866 18.19 33.40 -4.64
CA VAL A 866 17.74 32.83 -3.35
C VAL A 866 16.66 33.72 -2.72
N ASP A 867 15.44 33.21 -2.60
CA ASP A 867 14.32 33.94 -2.00
C ASP A 867 14.23 33.71 -0.48
N LEU A 868 14.72 32.55 0.01
CA LEU A 868 14.60 32.09 1.39
C LEU A 868 15.92 31.53 1.94
N ILE A 869 16.18 31.74 3.23
CA ILE A 869 17.36 31.26 3.97
C ILE A 869 16.89 30.29 5.07
N ASP A 870 17.48 29.08 5.15
CA ASP A 870 17.12 28.06 6.15
C ASP A 870 18.29 27.72 7.08
N ILE A 871 18.17 28.13 8.34
CA ILE A 871 19.12 27.83 9.42
C ILE A 871 18.87 26.41 9.92
N ARG A 872 19.46 25.43 9.22
CA ARG A 872 19.26 23.99 9.44
C ARG A 872 20.49 23.24 9.94
N TYR A 873 21.62 23.37 9.24
CA TYR A 873 22.82 22.54 9.51
C TYR A 873 23.86 23.22 10.41
N TRP A 874 23.49 24.33 11.04
CA TRP A 874 24.29 25.10 11.98
C TRP A 874 23.39 25.86 12.95
N HIS A 875 23.90 26.22 14.14
CA HIS A 875 23.19 27.04 15.13
C HIS A 875 24.14 27.72 16.13
N TYR A 876 23.67 28.75 16.82
CA TYR A 876 24.34 29.24 18.03
C TYR A 876 23.93 28.39 19.24
N GLN A 877 24.92 27.92 20.00
CA GLN A 877 24.76 27.20 21.26
C GLN A 877 24.46 28.18 22.39
N ALA A 878 23.90 27.68 23.50
CA ALA A 878 23.52 28.51 24.65
C ALA A 878 24.70 29.22 25.37
N ASP A 879 25.96 28.89 25.04
CA ASP A 879 27.16 29.63 25.47
C ASP A 879 27.65 30.66 24.44
N GLY A 880 26.81 31.00 23.45
CA GLY A 880 27.06 31.98 22.39
C GLY A 880 27.93 31.48 21.23
N LYS A 881 28.52 30.29 21.32
CA LYS A 881 29.41 29.72 20.29
C LYS A 881 28.61 29.11 19.13
N ALA A 882 29.12 29.24 17.90
CA ALA A 882 28.52 28.57 16.75
C ALA A 882 28.86 27.07 16.73
N TYR A 883 27.84 26.21 16.66
CA TYR A 883 27.96 24.91 16.01
C TYR A 883 27.83 25.15 14.51
N ALA A 884 28.96 25.22 13.80
CA ALA A 884 29.01 25.46 12.36
C ALA A 884 29.94 24.44 11.67
N PRO A 885 29.43 23.25 11.31
CA PRO A 885 30.08 22.33 10.39
C PRO A 885 30.47 23.05 9.08
N LYS A 886 31.55 22.59 8.44
CA LYS A 886 31.95 23.05 7.11
C LYS A 886 31.34 22.19 6.00
N GLY A 887 31.04 22.81 4.87
CA GLY A 887 30.62 22.11 3.66
C GLY A 887 31.78 21.33 3.00
N GLY A 888 31.43 20.36 2.15
CA GLY A 888 32.40 19.60 1.36
C GLY A 888 33.37 18.75 2.18
N GLN A 889 33.04 18.43 3.44
CA GLN A 889 33.90 17.60 4.31
C GLN A 889 33.59 16.09 4.21
N ASN A 890 32.70 15.68 3.30
CA ASN A 890 32.29 14.28 3.06
C ASN A 890 31.72 13.56 4.31
N LEU A 891 31.11 14.31 5.24
CA LEU A 891 30.50 13.79 6.47
C LEU A 891 29.02 14.19 6.56
N ALA A 892 28.15 13.26 6.94
CA ALA A 892 26.74 13.54 7.18
C ALA A 892 26.54 14.44 8.41
N PRO A 893 25.40 15.15 8.55
CA PRO A 893 25.09 15.94 9.74
C PRO A 893 25.29 15.17 11.07
N ARG A 894 24.88 13.90 11.08
CA ARG A 894 25.05 12.97 12.21
C ARG A 894 26.49 12.55 12.48
N GLN A 895 27.37 12.63 11.47
CA GLN A 895 28.80 12.39 11.64
C GLN A 895 29.49 13.64 12.20
N HIS A 896 29.19 14.82 11.66
CA HIS A 896 29.65 16.11 12.22
C HIS A 896 29.27 16.26 13.71
N ALA A 897 28.03 15.95 14.07
CA ALA A 897 27.53 16.02 15.45
C ALA A 897 28.21 15.04 16.43
N ARG A 898 28.97 14.05 15.94
CA ARG A 898 29.78 13.12 16.75
C ARG A 898 31.22 13.60 16.96
N ILE A 899 31.76 14.41 16.06
CA ILE A 899 33.16 14.91 16.12
C ILE A 899 33.28 16.37 16.58
N MET A 900 32.22 17.16 16.42
CA MET A 900 32.12 18.54 16.90
C MET A 900 31.17 18.59 18.09
N LYS A 901 31.47 19.44 19.09
CA LYS A 901 30.62 19.62 20.27
C LYS A 901 29.29 20.27 19.88
N ASN A 902 28.27 19.46 19.61
CA ASN A 902 26.89 19.90 19.41
C ASN A 902 26.23 20.13 20.78
N GLY A 903 26.13 21.39 21.21
CA GLY A 903 25.42 21.82 22.41
C GLY A 903 24.02 22.35 22.12
N LYS A 904 23.15 22.35 23.14
CA LYS A 904 21.79 22.92 23.07
C LYS A 904 21.83 24.42 22.73
N THR A 905 20.84 24.90 22.00
CA THR A 905 20.57 26.33 21.79
C THR A 905 19.65 26.91 22.88
N SER A 906 19.39 28.22 22.83
CA SER A 906 18.49 28.96 23.73
C SER A 906 17.57 29.89 22.91
N PHE A 907 16.52 30.42 23.54
CA PHE A 907 15.59 31.37 22.90
C PHE A 907 16.34 32.58 22.30
N GLU A 908 17.22 33.19 23.09
CA GLU A 908 18.08 34.32 22.69
C GLU A 908 18.95 33.97 21.47
N GLN A 909 19.55 32.78 21.45
CA GLN A 909 20.49 32.39 20.40
C GLN A 909 19.78 31.94 19.11
N VAL A 910 18.54 31.44 19.18
CA VAL A 910 17.65 31.27 18.02
C VAL A 910 17.16 32.61 17.49
N TYR A 911 16.74 33.53 18.38
CA TYR A 911 16.36 34.90 17.99
C TYR A 911 17.53 35.59 17.28
N ARG A 912 18.74 35.51 17.84
CA ARG A 912 19.98 36.02 17.25
C ARG A 912 20.22 35.42 15.86
N ALA A 913 20.20 34.09 15.72
CA ALA A 913 20.45 33.42 14.44
C ALA A 913 19.51 33.92 13.33
N VAL A 914 18.21 34.02 13.61
CA VAL A 914 17.21 34.50 12.65
C VAL A 914 17.35 36.00 12.39
N SER A 915 17.47 36.81 13.45
CA SER A 915 17.52 38.28 13.36
C SER A 915 18.78 38.79 12.64
N GLU A 916 19.90 38.06 12.73
CA GLU A 916 21.16 38.36 12.02
C GLU A 916 20.95 38.39 10.50
N TYR A 917 20.45 37.29 9.91
CA TYR A 917 20.17 37.22 8.47
C TYR A 917 18.97 38.07 8.06
N ARG A 918 17.96 38.18 8.93
CA ARG A 918 16.79 39.05 8.72
C ARG A 918 17.18 40.51 8.56
N THR A 919 18.20 40.96 9.29
CA THR A 919 18.72 42.34 9.23
C THR A 919 19.64 42.55 8.02
N GLN A 920 20.46 41.56 7.68
CA GLN A 920 21.37 41.64 6.52
C GLN A 920 20.63 41.51 5.18
N PHE A 921 19.54 40.74 5.12
CA PHE A 921 18.80 40.41 3.90
C PHE A 921 17.29 40.70 4.06
N PRO A 922 16.88 41.98 4.23
CA PRO A 922 15.52 42.36 4.65
C PRO A 922 14.40 41.99 3.66
N ASP A 923 14.73 41.73 2.40
CA ASP A 923 13.77 41.29 1.37
C ASP A 923 13.59 39.75 1.33
N LYS A 924 14.48 38.99 1.95
CA LYS A 924 14.47 37.51 1.95
C LYS A 924 13.75 36.96 3.17
N ALA A 925 13.08 35.82 2.99
CA ALA A 925 12.51 35.07 4.11
C ALA A 925 13.62 34.33 4.86
N VAL A 926 13.56 34.34 6.19
CA VAL A 926 14.44 33.51 7.04
C VAL A 926 13.59 32.48 7.78
N ILE A 927 13.99 31.22 7.75
CA ILE A 927 13.39 30.14 8.55
C ILE A 927 14.48 29.47 9.39
N TYR A 928 14.06 28.81 10.47
CA TYR A 928 14.93 28.02 11.33
C TYR A 928 14.43 26.57 11.35
N SER A 929 15.33 25.61 11.18
CA SER A 929 15.02 24.18 11.04
C SER A 929 16.02 23.25 11.74
N ALA A 930 17.01 23.81 12.43
CA ALA A 930 17.97 23.04 13.22
C ALA A 930 17.30 22.31 14.41
N ASP A 931 18.06 21.43 15.06
CA ASP A 931 17.56 20.52 16.09
C ASP A 931 16.66 21.21 17.13
N ASN A 932 15.50 20.60 17.38
CA ASN A 932 14.48 21.07 18.33
C ASN A 932 13.84 22.45 18.01
N TYR A 933 13.81 22.90 16.75
CA TYR A 933 13.10 24.13 16.33
C TYR A 933 11.65 24.29 16.89
N PRO A 934 10.82 23.25 17.10
CA PRO A 934 9.43 23.44 17.55
C PRO A 934 9.30 24.02 18.96
N SER A 935 10.34 23.95 19.80
CA SER A 935 10.36 24.61 21.12
C SER A 935 10.64 26.11 21.05
N TYR A 936 11.04 26.64 19.88
CA TYR A 936 11.53 28.02 19.73
C TYR A 936 10.69 28.85 18.76
N GLY A 937 9.45 28.43 18.45
CA GLY A 937 8.54 29.12 17.51
C GLY A 937 8.39 30.63 17.77
N TRP A 938 8.30 31.04 19.02
CA TRP A 938 8.24 32.46 19.39
C TRP A 938 9.55 33.20 19.15
N ALA A 939 10.71 32.61 19.46
CA ALA A 939 12.01 33.20 19.15
C ALA A 939 12.20 33.41 17.64
N ILE A 940 11.77 32.43 16.84
CA ILE A 940 11.76 32.49 15.38
C ILE A 940 10.86 33.65 14.92
N LEU A 941 9.58 33.65 15.33
CA LEU A 941 8.61 34.67 14.93
C LEU A 941 9.05 36.09 15.32
N LEU A 942 9.45 36.30 16.58
CA LEU A 942 9.80 37.62 17.10
C LEU A 942 11.08 38.19 16.48
N ALA A 943 11.96 37.33 15.96
CA ALA A 943 13.16 37.71 15.20
C ALA A 943 12.89 38.05 13.73
N GLY A 944 11.64 37.99 13.26
CA GLY A 944 11.28 38.15 11.84
C GLY A 944 11.27 36.84 11.03
N GLY A 945 11.27 35.68 11.69
CA GLY A 945 11.37 34.37 11.06
C GLY A 945 10.01 33.79 10.62
N SER A 946 9.98 33.33 9.37
CA SER A 946 8.85 32.65 8.75
C SER A 946 8.82 31.15 9.07
N LEU A 947 7.69 30.47 8.80
CA LEU A 947 7.48 29.04 9.11
C LEU A 947 7.80 28.67 10.58
N SER A 948 7.48 29.58 11.51
CA SER A 948 7.37 29.27 12.94
C SER A 948 6.11 28.44 13.20
N ASN A 949 6.04 27.73 14.33
CA ASN A 949 4.87 26.94 14.73
C ASN A 949 3.92 27.70 15.68
N VAL A 950 3.96 29.04 15.69
CA VAL A 950 3.04 29.87 16.48
C VAL A 950 1.64 29.87 15.83
N ALA A 951 0.62 29.48 16.59
CA ALA A 951 -0.74 29.26 16.09
C ALA A 951 -1.75 30.29 16.65
N ASN A 952 -1.81 31.48 16.04
CA ASN A 952 -2.85 32.48 16.31
C ASN A 952 -3.08 33.35 15.06
N ASN A 953 -4.15 33.11 14.30
CA ASN A 953 -4.38 33.74 12.99
C ASN A 953 -4.47 35.28 13.05
N THR A 954 -5.11 35.84 14.09
CA THR A 954 -5.23 37.29 14.29
C THR A 954 -3.86 37.94 14.51
N LEU A 955 -3.02 37.28 15.30
CA LEU A 955 -1.65 37.69 15.55
C LEU A 955 -0.78 37.55 14.29
N LEU A 956 -0.91 36.47 13.53
CA LEU A 956 -0.15 36.23 12.29
C LEU A 956 -0.51 37.24 11.18
N ASN A 957 -1.77 37.66 11.06
CA ASN A 957 -2.17 38.75 10.15
C ASN A 957 -1.50 40.08 10.53
N THR A 958 -1.46 40.37 11.84
CA THR A 958 -0.89 41.61 12.38
C THR A 958 0.63 41.64 12.21
N ALA A 959 1.29 40.51 12.55
CA ALA A 959 2.73 40.30 12.45
C ALA A 959 3.29 40.43 11.02
N ALA A 960 2.52 40.06 9.99
CA ALA A 960 2.90 40.22 8.58
C ALA A 960 3.18 41.67 8.15
N THR A 961 2.78 42.67 8.98
CA THR A 961 3.05 44.09 8.75
C THR A 961 4.18 44.66 9.61
N MET A 962 4.83 43.83 10.43
CA MET A 962 5.76 44.27 11.48
C MET A 962 7.23 44.00 11.15
N GLN A 963 8.10 44.65 11.91
CA GLN A 963 9.55 44.37 11.96
C GLN A 963 9.99 44.02 13.39
N PRO A 964 11.04 43.19 13.55
CA PRO A 964 11.59 42.82 14.85
C PRO A 964 12.25 44.01 15.55
N PHE A 965 12.19 44.04 16.88
CA PHE A 965 12.95 44.96 17.72
C PHE A 965 13.27 44.38 19.10
N LEU A 966 14.35 44.88 19.70
CA LEU A 966 14.78 44.54 21.06
C LEU A 966 14.50 45.73 21.99
N PRO A 967 13.39 45.74 22.75
CA PRO A 967 13.11 46.82 23.71
C PRO A 967 14.07 46.80 24.91
N ASN A 968 14.52 45.62 25.36
CA ASN A 968 15.60 45.51 26.32
C ASN A 968 16.37 44.18 26.14
N ALA A 969 17.52 44.25 25.47
CA ALA A 969 18.33 43.08 25.10
C ALA A 969 18.73 42.19 26.30
N ASN A 970 18.82 42.74 27.51
CA ASN A 970 19.33 42.02 28.68
C ASN A 970 18.21 41.43 29.58
N LYS A 971 16.93 41.54 29.19
CA LYS A 971 15.78 41.18 30.07
C LYS A 971 14.88 40.05 29.54
N MET A 972 15.30 39.30 28.52
CA MET A 972 14.46 38.28 27.86
C MET A 972 13.12 38.86 27.35
N GLN A 973 13.17 40.12 26.90
CA GLN A 973 12.04 40.90 26.40
C GLN A 973 12.25 41.22 24.92
N TYR A 974 11.34 40.76 24.08
CA TYR A 974 11.44 40.79 22.62
C TYR A 974 10.14 41.33 22.01
N GLY A 975 10.16 41.84 20.78
CA GLY A 975 8.93 42.27 20.14
C GLY A 975 8.98 42.38 18.62
N LEU A 976 7.78 42.36 18.03
CA LEU A 976 7.48 42.83 16.67
C LEU A 976 6.71 44.16 16.78
N GLN A 977 7.00 45.12 15.90
CA GLN A 977 6.29 46.40 15.86
C GLN A 977 5.88 46.82 14.44
N ASN A 978 4.69 47.43 14.36
CA ASN A 978 4.30 48.34 13.29
C ASN A 978 4.13 49.71 13.98
N ALA A 979 5.21 50.47 14.05
CA ALA A 979 5.41 51.50 15.08
C ALA A 979 4.28 52.56 15.08
N GLY A 980 3.73 52.84 16.26
CA GLY A 980 2.59 53.75 16.43
C GLY A 980 1.23 53.22 15.92
N LYS A 981 1.15 51.95 15.50
CA LYS A 981 -0.09 51.27 15.03
C LYS A 981 -0.37 49.95 15.73
N ALA A 982 0.61 49.08 15.89
CA ALA A 982 0.45 47.79 16.58
C ALA A 982 1.79 47.24 17.09
N TYR A 983 1.73 46.38 18.10
CA TYR A 983 2.88 45.71 18.70
C TYR A 983 2.52 44.29 19.15
N ILE A 984 3.46 43.36 19.03
CA ILE A 984 3.41 42.04 19.67
C ILE A 984 4.67 41.92 20.51
N LEU A 985 4.52 41.79 21.82
CA LEU A 985 5.60 41.80 22.80
C LEU A 985 5.64 40.46 23.53
N TYR A 986 6.81 39.99 23.92
CA TYR A 986 7.00 38.75 24.67
C TYR A 986 7.83 39.03 25.92
N ASN A 987 7.37 38.54 27.07
CA ASN A 987 7.99 38.77 28.37
C ASN A 987 8.21 37.46 29.15
N ALA A 988 9.44 36.93 29.11
CA ALA A 988 9.85 35.74 29.88
C ALA A 988 10.57 36.06 31.19
N SER A 989 10.76 37.34 31.54
CA SER A 989 11.28 37.74 32.85
C SER A 989 10.16 38.10 33.83
N ALA A 990 10.51 38.24 35.11
CA ALA A 990 9.62 38.77 36.14
C ALA A 990 9.52 40.31 36.12
N ASP A 991 10.35 40.96 35.29
CA ASP A 991 10.33 42.41 35.11
C ASP A 991 9.07 42.88 34.40
N ALA A 992 8.69 44.13 34.68
CA ALA A 992 7.75 44.85 33.84
C ALA A 992 8.34 45.08 32.45
N PHE A 993 7.47 45.06 31.42
CA PHE A 993 7.84 45.43 30.06
C PHE A 993 7.69 46.95 29.89
N THR A 994 8.66 47.59 29.24
CA THR A 994 8.62 49.03 28.95
C THR A 994 8.58 49.29 27.45
N LEU A 995 7.69 50.20 27.01
CA LEU A 995 7.51 50.57 25.60
C LEU A 995 7.39 52.11 25.46
N ASP A 996 8.27 52.72 24.67
CA ASP A 996 8.15 54.15 24.33
C ASP A 996 6.99 54.39 23.35
N LEU A 997 5.94 55.05 23.83
CA LEU A 997 4.82 55.55 23.03
C LEU A 997 4.74 57.10 23.02
N THR A 998 5.78 57.81 23.47
CA THR A 998 5.80 59.29 23.59
C THR A 998 5.58 59.98 22.24
N LYS A 999 6.13 59.40 21.17
CA LYS A 999 6.09 59.94 19.80
C LYS A 999 4.77 59.70 19.06
N TYR A 1000 3.81 59.00 19.68
CA TYR A 1000 2.56 58.59 19.05
C TYR A 1000 1.33 59.12 19.79
N LYS A 1001 0.22 59.29 19.06
CA LYS A 1001 -1.07 59.78 19.58
C LYS A 1001 -2.19 58.77 19.29
N GLY A 1002 -3.18 58.72 20.17
CA GLY A 1002 -4.34 57.82 20.10
C GLY A 1002 -4.37 56.82 21.25
N SER A 1003 -5.33 55.89 21.21
CA SER A 1003 -5.44 54.80 22.18
C SER A 1003 -5.13 53.45 21.53
N PHE A 1004 -4.82 52.45 22.34
CA PHE A 1004 -4.62 51.05 21.96
C PHE A 1004 -5.53 50.16 22.80
N THR A 1005 -6.08 49.10 22.20
CA THR A 1005 -6.46 47.90 22.97
C THR A 1005 -5.20 47.13 23.33
N THR A 1006 -5.18 46.48 24.48
CA THR A 1006 -4.06 45.66 24.95
C THR A 1006 -4.59 44.37 25.54
N GLN A 1007 -4.12 43.25 25.02
CA GLN A 1007 -4.39 41.89 25.51
C GLN A 1007 -3.09 41.30 26.05
N ILE A 1008 -3.15 40.63 27.20
CA ILE A 1008 -2.03 39.85 27.77
C ILE A 1008 -2.46 38.39 27.80
N LEU A 1009 -1.66 37.51 27.19
CA LEU A 1009 -1.94 36.09 27.00
C LEU A 1009 -0.93 35.20 27.74
N ASP A 1010 -1.40 34.16 28.43
CA ASP A 1010 -0.56 33.09 28.98
C ASP A 1010 -0.12 32.14 27.86
N LEU A 1011 1.18 32.00 27.62
CA LEU A 1011 1.69 31.17 26.53
C LEU A 1011 1.53 29.66 26.73
N LYS A 1012 1.22 29.20 27.94
CA LYS A 1012 1.01 27.77 28.24
C LYS A 1012 -0.34 27.26 27.72
N ASN A 1013 -1.33 28.14 27.58
CA ASN A 1013 -2.73 27.78 27.26
C ASN A 1013 -3.42 28.78 26.30
N ASN A 1014 -2.77 29.86 25.90
CA ASN A 1014 -3.32 30.99 25.13
C ASN A 1014 -4.55 31.67 25.76
N SER A 1015 -4.75 31.55 27.07
CA SER A 1015 -5.82 32.24 27.78
C SER A 1015 -5.50 33.72 27.98
N VAL A 1016 -6.55 34.56 27.97
CA VAL A 1016 -6.43 35.99 28.25
C VAL A 1016 -6.26 36.20 29.75
N LEU A 1017 -5.06 36.61 30.16
CA LEU A 1017 -4.74 36.99 31.54
C LEU A 1017 -5.28 38.38 31.89
N LYS A 1018 -5.31 39.30 30.92
CA LYS A 1018 -5.75 40.68 31.14
C LYS A 1018 -6.10 41.37 29.82
N GLU A 1019 -7.12 42.23 29.86
CA GLU A 1019 -7.40 43.22 28.82
C GLU A 1019 -7.41 44.63 29.41
N MET A 1020 -7.03 45.63 28.61
CA MET A 1020 -7.15 47.04 28.96
C MET A 1020 -7.11 47.95 27.72
N LYS A 1021 -7.54 49.20 27.90
CA LYS A 1021 -7.33 50.29 26.95
C LYS A 1021 -6.23 51.21 27.48
N ILE A 1022 -5.27 51.56 26.63
CA ILE A 1022 -4.08 52.35 26.99
C ILE A 1022 -3.98 53.56 26.05
N ASN A 1023 -3.47 54.69 26.53
CA ASN A 1023 -3.23 55.88 25.70
C ASN A 1023 -1.73 56.01 25.37
N ALA A 1024 -1.43 56.48 24.15
CA ALA A 1024 -0.09 56.89 23.75
C ALA A 1024 0.20 58.34 24.16
N GLY A 1025 1.47 58.75 24.03
CA GLY A 1025 1.96 60.07 24.45
C GLY A 1025 2.83 60.05 25.71
N SER A 1026 3.01 58.89 26.35
CA SER A 1026 3.98 58.66 27.42
C SER A 1026 4.81 57.40 27.14
N GLU A 1027 5.83 57.15 27.95
CA GLU A 1027 6.35 55.79 28.11
C GLU A 1027 5.26 54.92 28.77
N LEU A 1028 5.18 53.66 28.37
CA LEU A 1028 4.23 52.67 28.87
C LEU A 1028 4.98 51.57 29.63
N LYS A 1029 4.59 51.34 30.89
CA LYS A 1029 5.07 50.24 31.72
C LYS A 1029 3.96 49.21 31.96
N ILE A 1030 4.17 47.98 31.53
CA ILE A 1030 3.24 46.85 31.68
C ILE A 1030 3.85 45.86 32.68
N ASN A 1031 3.30 45.80 33.89
CA ASN A 1031 3.76 44.84 34.90
C ASN A 1031 3.37 43.41 34.50
N LYS A 1032 4.26 42.46 34.82
CA LYS A 1032 4.07 41.01 34.68
C LYS A 1032 2.72 40.57 35.27
N VAL A 1033 1.97 39.73 34.56
CA VAL A 1033 0.66 39.20 35.02
C VAL A 1033 0.68 37.67 35.18
N GLY A 1034 1.35 36.96 34.27
CA GLY A 1034 1.45 35.51 34.29
C GLY A 1034 2.58 34.97 35.18
N ASN A 1035 2.41 33.75 35.71
CA ASN A 1035 3.46 33.00 36.42
C ASN A 1035 4.49 32.31 35.50
N GLY A 1036 4.29 32.38 34.18
CA GLY A 1036 5.21 31.93 33.14
C GLY A 1036 5.27 32.97 32.01
N ASP A 1037 5.87 32.62 30.87
CA ASP A 1037 5.97 33.52 29.71
C ASP A 1037 4.60 34.07 29.29
N GLU A 1038 4.55 35.36 28.97
CA GLU A 1038 3.33 36.02 28.50
C GLU A 1038 3.59 36.78 27.19
N VAL A 1039 2.57 36.86 26.34
CA VAL A 1039 2.57 37.70 25.13
C VAL A 1039 1.58 38.84 25.28
N ILE A 1040 2.04 40.06 25.00
CA ILE A 1040 1.25 41.28 25.11
C ILE A 1040 1.01 41.82 23.69
N ILE A 1041 -0.25 41.85 23.27
CA ILE A 1041 -0.66 42.33 21.95
C ILE A 1041 -1.26 43.72 22.12
N LEU A 1042 -0.74 44.73 21.41
CA LEU A 1042 -1.30 46.07 21.35
C LEU A 1042 -1.78 46.37 19.93
N ASN A 1043 -3.03 46.81 19.77
CA ASN A 1043 -3.57 47.28 18.50
C ASN A 1043 -4.18 48.66 18.69
N LYS A 1044 -3.89 49.59 17.77
CA LYS A 1044 -4.45 50.95 17.82
C LYS A 1044 -5.97 50.95 17.56
N ILE A 1045 -6.66 51.84 18.28
CA ILE A 1045 -8.07 52.19 18.13
C ILE A 1045 -8.17 53.44 17.25
#